data_AF-A0A7S2H0C3-F1
#
_entry.id   AF-A0A7S2H0C3-F1
#
_cell.length_a   1.000
_cell.length_b   1.000
_cell.length_c   1.000
_cell.angle_alpha   90.00
_cell.angle_beta   90.00
_cell.angle_gamma   90.00
#
_symmetry.space_group_name_H-M   'P 1'
#
loop_
_entity.id
_entity.type
_entity.pdbx_description
1 polymer ?
#
loop_
_entity_poly.entity_id
_entity_poly.type
_entity_poly.pdbx_seq_one_letter_code
_entity_poly.pdbx_strand_id
1 'polypeptide(L)'
;MGSKDNQVERDDESSAVRLASELISGIIRKEMHNPSPSASGLAAKFVGMLHDVQLPETFCMQAVTAPMALREFELGYKYTHASALEAQAIESELFLNVGSQYPVFGPILELFSSGPQAAAEFNRLTYQLLPSGLAAAGNLVRLPALAAIHASWQASLTHILNTAPTGTDLISALIRTQSEVVECTSGSGGGGSASVPTVDIANDSSYGSIREQSIGDALRSPEASEALDSARTQSGVERVKTIMQSNSVLVTRAELLQESWLHNKNPILAFCSLDQPYLCPYFASVITEDKDTGKVPARLASYTFPESELAAIRTRKWSSLDLIGQALEVRRLQYGTSFSRPRADEIYVVESCLRIIREHGARLFFALNLSLSPPNGYSFTDGVDLQLEAVDFARSLPQKERDEWLKFLNTQFTECWLDEGAKHYHAKLRLGRPDSDEAQLSEFLPLHNSFHTNIKARMTRAEPVAEFRVAFPSMFSAETVALPGTAAASTSRGANGNNDANTNGSNGGKGTGGKGKGKGKGNPSNKRPVDAGPGSKSKLAMPLSAAELWLGGVVFKLDSIAQHYKLQRPDHVCWPVLLTKKKGDEALAICPDHANHGDLKAAVHKRPSGFDLDYIYKHFTRGATAEENKKANWTPPNKKSKKP
;
A
#
# COMPACT_ATOMS: atom_id res chain seq x y z
N MET A 1 -41.80 45.84 14.34
CA MET A 1 -41.15 45.41 15.60
C MET A 1 -42.17 45.44 16.73
N GLY A 2 -42.67 44.29 17.18
CA GLY A 2 -43.57 44.25 18.34
C GLY A 2 -44.35 42.95 18.46
N SER A 3 -43.72 41.90 18.99
CA SER A 3 -44.44 40.93 19.81
C SER A 3 -44.12 41.23 21.28
N LYS A 4 -45.10 41.01 22.17
CA LYS A 4 -44.95 41.12 23.63
C LYS A 4 -44.00 40.06 24.21
N ASP A 5 -43.61 39.07 23.41
CA ASP A 5 -42.83 37.92 23.85
C ASP A 5 -41.33 38.22 24.09
N ASN A 6 -40.81 39.37 23.63
CA ASN A 6 -39.38 39.73 23.78
C ASN A 6 -39.16 40.93 24.73
N GLN A 7 -40.14 41.29 25.56
CA GLN A 7 -40.01 42.45 26.46
C GLN A 7 -38.89 42.24 27.49
N VAL A 8 -38.79 41.03 28.04
CA VAL A 8 -37.74 40.63 29.00
C VAL A 8 -36.34 40.73 28.38
N GLU A 9 -36.18 40.35 27.11
CA GLU A 9 -34.91 40.49 26.38
C GLU A 9 -34.58 41.94 25.99
N ARG A 10 -35.54 42.86 25.99
CA ARG A 10 -35.28 44.28 25.70
C ARG A 10 -34.90 45.08 26.94
N ASP A 11 -35.41 44.63 28.09
CA ASP A 11 -35.19 45.28 29.38
C ASP A 11 -33.89 44.78 30.07
N ASP A 12 -33.32 43.66 29.62
CA ASP A 12 -31.99 43.17 30.01
C ASP A 12 -30.86 43.97 29.33
N GLU A 13 -30.02 44.64 30.13
CA GLU A 13 -28.88 45.44 29.66
C GLU A 13 -27.81 44.62 28.92
N SER A 14 -27.77 43.30 29.14
CA SER A 14 -26.80 42.39 28.52
C SER A 14 -27.32 41.69 27.26
N SER A 15 -28.58 41.94 26.89
CA SER A 15 -29.22 41.25 25.77
C SER A 15 -28.68 41.71 24.41
N ALA A 16 -28.35 40.72 23.58
CA ALA A 16 -27.92 40.93 22.20
C ALA A 16 -28.97 41.68 21.35
N VAL A 17 -30.26 41.53 21.65
CA VAL A 17 -31.36 42.19 20.93
C VAL A 17 -31.37 43.69 21.22
N ARG A 18 -31.10 44.08 22.47
CA ARG A 18 -31.03 45.50 22.86
C ARG A 18 -29.80 46.17 22.28
N LEU A 19 -28.62 45.54 22.41
CA LEU A 19 -27.36 46.05 21.82
C LEU A 19 -27.46 46.22 20.31
N ALA A 20 -28.06 45.25 19.61
CA ALA A 20 -28.36 45.35 18.18
C ALA A 20 -29.26 46.56 17.86
N SER A 21 -30.34 46.74 18.64
CA SER A 21 -31.28 47.85 18.45
C SER A 21 -30.63 49.22 18.68
N GLU A 22 -29.77 49.36 19.68
CA GLU A 22 -29.05 50.61 19.98
C GLU A 22 -28.03 50.95 18.88
N LEU A 23 -27.27 49.95 18.41
CA LEU A 23 -26.26 50.13 17.38
C LEU A 23 -26.88 50.49 16.02
N ILE A 24 -27.92 49.77 15.60
CA ILE A 24 -28.69 50.07 14.38
C ILE A 24 -29.33 51.46 14.48
N SER A 25 -29.90 51.82 15.63
CA SER A 25 -30.47 53.16 15.84
C SER A 25 -29.42 54.25 15.75
N GLY A 26 -28.20 54.00 16.24
CA GLY A 26 -27.06 54.92 16.12
C GLY A 26 -26.66 55.17 14.67
N ILE A 27 -26.59 54.10 13.86
CA ILE A 27 -26.29 54.19 12.42
C ILE A 27 -27.38 55.01 11.70
N ILE A 28 -28.66 54.70 11.93
CA ILE A 28 -29.78 55.40 11.27
C ILE A 28 -29.79 56.89 11.65
N ARG A 29 -29.55 57.24 12.92
CA ARG A 29 -29.49 58.64 13.36
C ARG A 29 -28.38 59.41 12.65
N LYS A 30 -27.22 58.76 12.45
CA LYS A 30 -26.09 59.34 11.73
C LYS A 30 -26.44 59.60 10.27
N GLU A 31 -27.07 58.64 9.60
CA GLU A 31 -27.55 58.74 8.21
C GLU A 31 -28.65 59.80 8.01
N MET A 32 -29.57 59.92 8.97
CA MET A 32 -30.64 60.91 8.91
C MET A 32 -30.16 62.34 9.23
N HIS A 33 -28.91 62.51 9.67
CA HIS A 33 -28.38 63.75 10.25
C HIS A 33 -29.32 64.39 11.28
N ASN A 34 -30.06 63.54 12.01
CA ASN A 34 -31.05 63.95 12.99
C ASN A 34 -30.78 63.21 14.31
N PRO A 35 -30.44 63.92 15.39
CA PRO A 35 -30.10 63.28 16.67
C PRO A 35 -31.33 62.71 17.41
N SER A 36 -32.56 63.14 17.08
CA SER A 36 -33.80 62.71 17.74
C SER A 36 -34.95 62.44 16.75
N PRO A 37 -34.82 61.45 15.86
CA PRO A 37 -35.87 61.05 14.93
C PRO A 37 -37.02 60.36 15.65
N SER A 38 -38.25 60.51 15.14
CA SER A 38 -39.41 59.80 15.66
C SER A 38 -39.28 58.27 15.44
N ALA A 39 -39.96 57.48 16.27
CA ALA A 39 -39.94 56.01 16.13
C ALA A 39 -40.46 55.53 14.76
N SER A 40 -41.45 56.23 14.20
CA SER A 40 -41.94 55.97 12.83
C SER A 40 -40.90 56.34 11.76
N GLY A 41 -40.17 57.44 11.94
CA GLY A 41 -39.09 57.85 11.05
C GLY A 41 -37.90 56.87 11.06
N LEU A 42 -37.51 56.40 12.25
CA LEU A 42 -36.50 55.35 12.41
C LEU A 42 -36.93 54.05 11.72
N ALA A 43 -38.18 53.61 11.93
CA ALA A 43 -38.69 52.38 11.33
C ALA A 43 -38.74 52.48 9.80
N ALA A 44 -39.20 53.60 9.23
CA ALA A 44 -39.24 53.81 7.80
C ALA A 44 -37.84 53.83 7.17
N LYS A 45 -36.88 54.53 7.79
CA LYS A 45 -35.49 54.57 7.31
C LYS A 45 -34.79 53.23 7.48
N PHE A 46 -35.07 52.48 8.55
CA PHE A 46 -34.54 51.14 8.76
C PHE A 46 -35.01 50.16 7.68
N VAL A 47 -36.29 50.18 7.31
CA VAL A 47 -36.83 49.32 6.23
C VAL A 47 -36.18 49.65 4.88
N GLY A 48 -36.00 50.95 4.57
CA GLY A 48 -35.25 51.35 3.38
C GLY A 48 -33.79 50.90 3.42
N MET A 49 -33.11 51.09 4.55
CA MET A 49 -31.74 50.63 4.73
C MET A 49 -31.60 49.11 4.62
N LEU A 50 -32.52 48.30 5.13
CA LEU A 50 -32.45 46.84 4.98
C LEU A 50 -32.45 46.39 3.50
N HIS A 51 -33.02 47.21 2.62
CA HIS A 51 -33.00 46.96 1.19
C HIS A 51 -31.68 47.43 0.54
N ASP A 52 -31.15 48.57 0.98
CA ASP A 52 -29.97 49.21 0.38
C ASP A 52 -28.64 48.70 0.95
N VAL A 53 -28.67 48.12 2.14
CA VAL A 53 -27.52 47.69 2.94
C VAL A 53 -27.46 46.17 2.91
N GLN A 54 -26.98 45.64 1.78
CA GLN A 54 -26.88 44.21 1.56
C GLN A 54 -25.47 43.84 1.13
N LEU A 55 -24.95 42.78 1.73
CA LEU A 55 -23.79 42.10 1.18
C LEU A 55 -24.20 41.41 -0.12
N PRO A 56 -23.28 41.29 -1.09
CA PRO A 56 -23.51 40.43 -2.23
C PRO A 56 -23.87 39.01 -1.76
N GLU A 57 -24.83 38.37 -2.43
CA GLU A 57 -25.33 37.03 -2.10
C GLU A 57 -24.19 36.01 -1.91
N THR A 58 -23.14 36.12 -2.73
CA THR A 58 -21.91 35.31 -2.67
C THR A 58 -21.17 35.34 -1.31
N PHE A 59 -21.29 36.43 -0.55
CA PHE A 59 -20.58 36.62 0.73
C PHE A 59 -21.52 36.63 1.95
N CYS A 60 -22.81 36.43 1.72
CA CYS A 60 -23.86 36.38 2.74
C CYS A 60 -23.55 35.31 3.80
N MET A 61 -23.80 35.63 5.08
CA MET A 61 -23.51 34.73 6.20
C MET A 61 -24.65 33.74 6.49
N GLN A 62 -25.80 33.88 5.81
CA GLN A 62 -27.02 33.12 6.09
C GLN A 62 -27.39 33.17 7.58
N ALA A 63 -27.43 34.37 8.16
CA ALA A 63 -27.56 34.56 9.61
C ALA A 63 -28.78 33.84 10.23
N VAL A 64 -28.49 32.86 11.09
CA VAL A 64 -29.51 32.07 11.82
C VAL A 64 -29.72 32.58 13.26
N THR A 65 -28.86 33.48 13.74
CA THR A 65 -28.90 34.03 15.10
C THR A 65 -28.89 35.56 15.09
N ALA A 66 -29.46 36.19 16.11
CA ALA A 66 -29.51 37.65 16.21
C ALA A 66 -28.13 38.34 16.17
N PRO A 67 -27.07 37.82 16.83
CA PRO A 67 -25.72 38.40 16.71
C PRO A 67 -25.12 38.29 15.31
N MET A 68 -25.37 37.18 14.60
CA MET A 68 -24.93 37.03 13.21
C MET A 68 -25.67 37.98 12.28
N ALA A 69 -26.98 38.16 12.48
CA ALA A 69 -27.80 39.08 11.69
C ALA A 69 -27.37 40.54 11.89
N LEU A 70 -27.01 40.91 13.14
CA LEU A 70 -26.44 42.22 13.44
C LEU A 70 -25.09 42.41 12.74
N ARG A 71 -24.19 41.43 12.84
CA ARG A 71 -22.87 41.49 12.19
C ARG A 71 -23.01 41.58 10.67
N GLU A 72 -23.94 40.84 10.09
CA GLU A 72 -24.21 40.86 8.66
C GLU A 72 -24.74 42.23 8.21
N PHE A 73 -25.66 42.83 8.97
CA PHE A 73 -26.14 44.19 8.72
C PHE A 73 -25.03 45.24 8.83
N GLU A 74 -24.17 45.14 9.85
CA GLU A 74 -23.02 46.04 10.01
C GLU A 74 -22.01 45.92 8.87
N LEU A 75 -21.71 44.68 8.46
CA LEU A 75 -20.80 44.42 7.34
C LEU A 75 -21.42 44.87 6.02
N GLY A 76 -22.71 44.66 5.80
CA GLY A 76 -23.44 45.22 4.67
C GLY A 76 -23.37 46.75 4.67
N TYR A 77 -23.55 47.40 5.84
CA TYR A 77 -23.54 48.86 5.93
C TYR A 77 -22.17 49.41 5.59
N LYS A 78 -21.13 48.80 6.17
CA LYS A 78 -19.74 49.12 5.87
C LYS A 78 -19.44 48.87 4.40
N TYR A 79 -19.88 47.76 3.82
CA TYR A 79 -19.64 47.41 2.42
C TYR A 79 -20.26 48.42 1.45
N THR A 80 -21.52 48.83 1.65
CA THR A 80 -22.20 49.82 0.80
C THR A 80 -21.53 51.21 0.85
N HIS A 81 -20.89 51.56 1.97
CA HIS A 81 -20.27 52.87 2.19
C HIS A 81 -18.74 52.84 2.18
N ALA A 82 -18.14 51.67 1.89
CA ALA A 82 -16.71 51.44 1.95
C ALA A 82 -16.00 51.99 0.71
N SER A 83 -14.74 52.38 0.90
CA SER A 83 -13.80 52.48 -0.22
C SER A 83 -13.56 51.10 -0.85
N ALA A 84 -13.06 51.05 -2.09
CA ALA A 84 -12.79 49.80 -2.78
C ALA A 84 -11.85 48.85 -2.00
N LEU A 85 -10.88 49.40 -1.25
CA LEU A 85 -9.96 48.63 -0.41
C LEU A 85 -10.65 48.03 0.82
N GLU A 86 -11.54 48.78 1.46
CA GLU A 86 -12.29 48.31 2.63
C GLU A 86 -13.34 47.27 2.23
N ALA A 87 -14.00 47.44 1.08
CA ALA A 87 -14.90 46.45 0.51
C ALA A 87 -14.15 45.14 0.21
N GLN A 88 -12.96 45.21 -0.37
CA GLN A 88 -12.12 44.02 -0.64
C GLN A 88 -11.66 43.30 0.64
N ALA A 89 -11.37 44.05 1.71
CA ALA A 89 -11.05 43.47 3.01
C ALA A 89 -12.24 42.69 3.58
N ILE A 90 -13.46 43.25 3.50
CA ILE A 90 -14.69 42.59 3.93
C ILE A 90 -14.95 41.32 3.11
N GLU A 91 -14.78 41.36 1.78
CA GLU A 91 -14.91 40.17 0.92
C GLU A 91 -13.90 39.08 1.31
N SER A 92 -12.66 39.46 1.64
CA SER A 92 -11.64 38.51 2.06
C SER A 92 -11.98 37.85 3.41
N GLU A 93 -12.54 38.60 4.35
CA GLU A 93 -12.97 38.07 5.65
C GLU A 93 -14.09 37.02 5.47
N LEU A 94 -15.02 37.27 4.56
CA LEU A 94 -16.20 36.45 4.31
C LEU A 94 -16.00 35.38 3.24
N PHE A 95 -14.78 35.17 2.75
CA PHE A 95 -14.53 34.35 1.56
C PHE A 95 -14.89 32.87 1.72
N LEU A 96 -14.93 32.33 2.94
CA LEU A 96 -15.38 30.96 3.17
C LEU A 96 -16.87 30.75 2.84
N ASN A 97 -17.67 31.81 2.88
CA ASN A 97 -19.11 31.75 2.58
C ASN A 97 -19.41 31.53 1.09
N VAL A 98 -18.41 31.77 0.22
CA VAL A 98 -18.52 31.60 -1.24
C VAL A 98 -18.98 30.19 -1.61
N GLY A 99 -18.63 29.17 -0.81
CA GLY A 99 -19.03 27.78 -1.03
C GLY A 99 -20.54 27.55 -1.00
N SER A 100 -21.31 28.44 -0.36
CA SER A 100 -22.79 28.35 -0.35
C SER A 100 -23.40 28.65 -1.71
N GLN A 101 -22.88 29.67 -2.41
CA GLN A 101 -23.32 30.08 -3.75
C GLN A 101 -22.65 29.27 -4.86
N TYR A 102 -21.41 28.83 -4.62
CA TYR A 102 -20.63 27.99 -5.53
C TYR A 102 -20.24 26.69 -4.83
N PRO A 103 -21.16 25.69 -4.76
CA PRO A 103 -20.93 24.41 -4.05
C PRO A 103 -19.66 23.69 -4.51
N VAL A 104 -19.29 23.95 -5.76
CA VAL A 104 -18.08 23.48 -6.42
C VAL A 104 -16.79 23.83 -5.67
N PHE A 105 -16.75 24.97 -4.97
CA PHE A 105 -15.62 25.39 -4.16
C PHE A 105 -15.73 24.95 -2.69
N GLY A 106 -16.89 24.45 -2.25
CA GLY A 106 -17.12 24.03 -0.86
C GLY A 106 -16.03 23.10 -0.32
N PRO A 107 -15.75 21.95 -0.98
CA PRO A 107 -14.71 21.02 -0.52
C PRO A 107 -13.29 21.61 -0.48
N ILE A 108 -13.01 22.62 -1.31
CA ILE A 108 -11.72 23.31 -1.36
C ILE A 108 -11.62 24.29 -0.18
N LEU A 109 -12.69 25.04 0.07
CA LEU A 109 -12.76 26.06 1.12
C LEU A 109 -12.71 25.47 2.53
N GLU A 110 -13.22 24.25 2.71
CA GLU A 110 -13.12 23.50 3.98
C GLU A 110 -11.67 23.21 4.42
N LEU A 111 -10.70 23.26 3.50
CA LEU A 111 -9.28 23.04 3.80
C LEU A 111 -8.53 24.30 4.28
N PHE A 112 -9.22 25.43 4.39
CA PHE A 112 -8.66 26.69 4.87
C PHE A 112 -9.16 27.04 6.26
N SER A 113 -8.27 27.56 7.11
CA SER A 113 -8.61 27.96 8.48
C SER A 113 -9.19 29.37 8.58
N SER A 114 -9.09 30.19 7.52
CA SER A 114 -9.60 31.56 7.50
C SER A 114 -9.96 32.04 6.09
N GLY A 115 -10.95 32.95 6.02
CA GLY A 115 -11.36 33.61 4.78
C GLY A 115 -10.21 34.34 4.07
N PRO A 116 -9.41 35.18 4.76
CA PRO A 116 -8.33 35.92 4.10
C PRO A 116 -7.27 35.02 3.47
N GLN A 117 -6.96 33.88 4.10
CA GLN A 117 -6.05 32.90 3.53
C GLN A 117 -6.64 32.24 2.27
N ALA A 118 -7.92 31.83 2.34
CA ALA A 118 -8.62 31.27 1.18
C ALA A 118 -8.69 32.28 0.03
N ALA A 119 -9.00 33.54 0.32
CA ALA A 119 -9.07 34.62 -0.65
C ALA A 119 -7.71 34.87 -1.33
N ALA A 120 -6.60 34.89 -0.57
CA ALA A 120 -5.27 35.08 -1.12
C ALA A 120 -4.88 33.93 -2.08
N GLU A 121 -5.18 32.69 -1.72
CA GLU A 121 -4.89 31.54 -2.58
C GLU A 121 -5.82 31.47 -3.79
N PHE A 122 -7.10 31.81 -3.66
CA PHE A 122 -8.02 31.90 -4.80
C PHE A 122 -7.65 33.06 -5.73
N ASN A 123 -7.11 34.17 -5.21
CA ASN A 123 -6.54 35.22 -6.03
C ASN A 123 -5.34 34.69 -6.83
N ARG A 124 -4.42 33.97 -6.17
CA ARG A 124 -3.29 33.32 -6.83
C ARG A 124 -3.74 32.34 -7.91
N LEU A 125 -4.77 31.55 -7.63
CA LEU A 125 -5.41 30.65 -8.58
C LEU A 125 -5.96 31.44 -9.77
N THR A 126 -6.70 32.51 -9.51
CA THR A 126 -7.30 33.34 -10.56
C THR A 126 -6.27 34.00 -11.48
N TYR A 127 -5.19 34.57 -10.92
CA TYR A 127 -4.13 35.21 -11.71
C TYR A 127 -3.42 34.26 -12.68
N GLN A 128 -3.46 32.96 -12.39
CA GLN A 128 -2.79 31.93 -13.20
C GLN A 128 -3.71 31.29 -14.24
N LEU A 129 -5.03 31.42 -14.10
CA LEU A 129 -5.99 30.63 -14.87
C LEU A 129 -6.97 31.47 -15.67
N LEU A 130 -7.27 32.69 -15.24
CA LEU A 130 -8.13 33.59 -15.98
C LEU A 130 -7.31 34.52 -16.88
N PRO A 131 -7.84 34.91 -18.06
CA PRO A 131 -7.24 35.95 -18.89
C PRO A 131 -6.95 37.23 -18.08
N SER A 132 -5.86 37.94 -18.42
CA SER A 132 -5.39 39.12 -17.67
C SER A 132 -6.44 40.20 -17.46
N GLY A 133 -7.38 40.38 -18.41
CA GLY A 133 -8.51 41.30 -18.28
C GLY A 133 -9.56 40.89 -17.23
N LEU A 134 -9.72 39.59 -16.96
CA LEU A 134 -10.59 39.05 -15.92
C LEU A 134 -9.86 38.88 -14.58
N ALA A 135 -8.55 38.63 -14.61
CA ALA A 135 -7.73 38.51 -13.42
C ALA A 135 -7.66 39.81 -12.60
N ALA A 136 -7.81 40.97 -13.27
CA ALA A 136 -7.86 42.29 -12.64
C ALA A 136 -9.27 42.71 -12.16
N ALA A 137 -10.32 41.93 -12.45
CA ALA A 137 -11.71 42.28 -12.11
C ALA A 137 -12.01 42.10 -10.61
N GLY A 138 -13.21 42.45 -10.12
CA GLY A 138 -13.64 42.13 -8.75
C GLY A 138 -13.94 40.64 -8.54
N ASN A 139 -14.02 40.17 -7.28
CA ASN A 139 -14.30 38.76 -6.98
C ASN A 139 -15.65 38.28 -7.55
N LEU A 140 -16.66 39.15 -7.57
CA LEU A 140 -17.98 38.86 -8.13
C LEU A 140 -17.96 38.53 -9.63
N VAL A 141 -16.93 38.98 -10.36
CA VAL A 141 -16.73 38.67 -11.79
C VAL A 141 -15.81 37.45 -11.96
N ARG A 142 -14.81 37.30 -11.09
CA ARG A 142 -13.82 36.22 -11.14
C ARG A 142 -14.38 34.85 -10.76
N LEU A 143 -15.17 34.78 -9.68
CA LEU A 143 -15.68 33.53 -9.13
C LEU A 143 -16.58 32.74 -10.09
N PRO A 144 -17.55 33.35 -10.81
CA PRO A 144 -18.32 32.65 -11.83
C PRO A 144 -17.44 32.11 -12.98
N ALA A 145 -16.47 32.91 -13.44
CA ALA A 145 -15.56 32.51 -14.51
C ALA A 145 -14.67 31.32 -14.09
N LEU A 146 -14.19 31.33 -12.85
CA LEU A 146 -13.42 30.23 -12.28
C LEU A 146 -14.28 28.96 -12.09
N ALA A 147 -15.54 29.11 -11.65
CA ALA A 147 -16.47 28.00 -11.48
C ALA A 147 -16.83 27.33 -12.82
N ALA A 148 -16.91 28.09 -13.91
CA ALA A 148 -17.14 27.55 -15.25
C ALA A 148 -15.97 26.67 -15.74
N ILE A 149 -14.74 27.00 -15.37
CA ILE A 149 -13.54 26.22 -15.73
C ILE A 149 -13.46 24.92 -14.92
N HIS A 150 -13.99 24.88 -13.70
CA HIS A 150 -13.96 23.71 -12.82
C HIS A 150 -14.54 22.44 -13.44
N ALA A 151 -15.55 22.54 -14.32
CA ALA A 151 -16.15 21.37 -14.99
C ALA A 151 -15.11 20.53 -15.76
N SER A 152 -14.04 21.17 -16.25
CA SER A 152 -12.93 20.50 -16.94
C SER A 152 -11.93 19.80 -15.99
N TRP A 153 -11.98 20.08 -14.68
CA TRP A 153 -11.02 19.58 -13.68
C TRP A 153 -11.65 18.70 -12.60
N GLN A 154 -12.94 18.39 -12.70
CA GLN A 154 -13.69 17.69 -11.64
C GLN A 154 -13.07 16.33 -11.26
N ALA A 155 -12.54 15.59 -12.23
CA ALA A 155 -11.82 14.34 -12.00
C ALA A 155 -10.48 14.56 -11.26
N SER A 156 -9.71 15.56 -11.66
CA SER A 156 -8.43 15.94 -11.03
C SER A 156 -8.63 16.50 -9.62
N LEU A 157 -9.67 17.29 -9.39
CA LEU A 157 -10.00 17.88 -8.09
C LEU A 157 -10.37 16.84 -7.05
N THR A 158 -11.20 15.86 -7.41
CA THR A 158 -11.55 14.74 -6.53
C THR A 158 -10.31 13.97 -6.10
N HIS A 159 -9.32 13.83 -6.99
CA HIS A 159 -8.06 13.16 -6.71
C HIS A 159 -7.11 14.02 -5.85
N ILE A 160 -6.98 15.32 -6.12
CA ILE A 160 -6.07 16.21 -5.38
C ILE A 160 -6.61 16.51 -3.98
N LEU A 161 -7.93 16.69 -3.81
CA LEU A 161 -8.58 16.88 -2.50
C LEU A 161 -8.28 15.75 -1.51
N ASN A 162 -8.15 14.51 -2.00
CA ASN A 162 -7.82 13.35 -1.18
C ASN A 162 -6.33 13.21 -0.84
N THR A 163 -5.48 14.10 -1.35
CA THR A 163 -4.01 14.00 -1.22
C THR A 163 -3.33 15.26 -0.70
N ALA A 164 -4.02 16.40 -0.73
CA ALA A 164 -3.52 17.66 -0.21
C ALA A 164 -3.84 17.78 1.29
N PRO A 165 -2.83 17.96 2.17
CA PRO A 165 -3.06 18.10 3.61
C PRO A 165 -3.58 19.50 3.98
N THR A 166 -3.45 20.49 3.09
CA THR A 166 -3.92 21.87 3.29
C THR A 166 -4.49 22.49 2.01
N GLY A 167 -5.33 23.52 2.14
CA GLY A 167 -5.88 24.25 1.00
C GLY A 167 -4.81 24.92 0.12
N THR A 168 -3.70 25.40 0.71
CA THR A 168 -2.58 25.99 -0.04
C THR A 168 -1.86 24.96 -0.92
N ASP A 169 -1.71 23.72 -0.45
CA ASP A 169 -1.12 22.63 -1.23
C ASP A 169 -2.01 22.22 -2.41
N LEU A 170 -3.33 22.18 -2.16
CA LEU A 170 -4.34 21.93 -3.19
C LEU A 170 -4.30 22.99 -4.30
N ILE A 171 -4.30 24.27 -3.94
CA ILE A 171 -4.27 25.38 -4.91
C ILE A 171 -2.95 25.36 -5.69
N SER A 172 -1.83 25.05 -5.05
CA SER A 172 -0.54 24.88 -5.72
C SER A 172 -0.56 23.73 -6.73
N ALA A 173 -1.21 22.62 -6.38
CA ALA A 173 -1.39 21.49 -7.29
C ALA A 173 -2.34 21.82 -8.45
N LEU A 174 -3.41 22.58 -8.21
CA LEU A 174 -4.36 23.02 -9.26
C LEU A 174 -3.73 24.00 -10.25
N ILE A 175 -3.04 25.03 -9.74
CA ILE A 175 -2.29 25.97 -10.58
C ILE A 175 -1.29 25.21 -11.44
N ARG A 176 -0.50 24.31 -10.82
CA ARG A 176 0.44 23.47 -11.54
C ARG A 176 -0.24 22.66 -12.65
N THR A 177 -1.37 22.02 -12.35
CA THR A 177 -2.10 21.18 -13.31
C THR A 177 -2.58 21.98 -14.53
N GLN A 178 -2.95 23.26 -14.36
CA GLN A 178 -3.51 24.07 -15.46
C GLN A 178 -2.49 24.99 -16.15
N SER A 179 -1.46 25.50 -15.47
CA SER A 179 -0.35 26.19 -16.14
C SER A 179 0.32 25.27 -17.18
N GLU A 180 0.27 23.96 -16.95
CA GLU A 180 0.73 22.91 -17.88
C GLU A 180 -0.19 22.72 -19.11
N VAL A 181 -1.43 23.25 -19.09
CA VAL A 181 -2.44 23.18 -20.17
C VAL A 181 -2.44 24.45 -21.04
N VAL A 182 -2.22 25.64 -20.45
CA VAL A 182 -2.30 26.93 -21.16
C VAL A 182 -1.10 27.15 -22.10
N GLU A 183 0.10 26.69 -21.76
CA GLU A 183 1.28 26.74 -22.66
C GLU A 183 1.13 25.87 -23.92
N CYS A 184 0.19 24.92 -23.95
CA CYS A 184 -0.08 24.09 -25.13
C CYS A 184 -1.04 24.74 -26.15
N THR A 185 -1.72 25.84 -25.83
CA THR A 185 -2.75 26.44 -26.71
C THR A 185 -2.35 27.77 -27.35
N SER A 186 -1.29 28.42 -26.90
CA SER A 186 -0.81 29.71 -27.43
C SER A 186 0.15 29.61 -28.63
N GLY A 187 0.43 28.41 -29.13
CA GLY A 187 1.36 28.18 -30.26
C GLY A 187 0.74 27.98 -31.65
N SER A 188 -0.58 28.04 -31.82
CA SER A 188 -1.24 27.73 -33.10
C SER A 188 -2.18 28.85 -33.55
N GLY A 189 -1.58 29.91 -34.10
CA GLY A 189 -2.30 30.95 -34.84
C GLY A 189 -1.84 30.94 -36.30
N GLY A 190 -2.58 30.26 -37.17
CA GLY A 190 -2.35 30.28 -38.62
C GLY A 190 -3.25 29.30 -39.36
N GLY A 191 -4.34 29.81 -39.94
CA GLY A 191 -5.31 29.00 -40.67
C GLY A 191 -4.79 28.46 -42.00
N GLY A 192 -5.47 27.43 -42.52
CA GLY A 192 -5.40 27.06 -43.93
C GLY A 192 -5.19 25.58 -44.21
N SER A 193 -6.32 24.92 -44.52
CA SER A 193 -6.45 23.71 -45.35
C SER A 193 -5.92 22.37 -44.85
N ALA A 194 -6.77 21.36 -45.10
CA ALA A 194 -6.54 19.97 -44.80
C ALA A 194 -5.41 19.38 -45.66
N SER A 195 -4.30 19.04 -45.02
CA SER A 195 -3.41 17.97 -45.47
C SER A 195 -2.71 17.36 -44.28
N VAL A 196 -2.76 16.03 -44.19
CA VAL A 196 -2.03 15.19 -43.24
C VAL A 196 -0.54 15.54 -43.33
N PRO A 197 0.13 15.97 -42.24
CA PRO A 197 1.56 16.22 -42.32
C PRO A 197 2.32 14.91 -42.13
N THR A 198 3.12 14.60 -43.14
CA THR A 198 4.22 13.66 -43.12
C THR A 198 5.22 14.07 -42.03
N VAL A 199 5.64 13.11 -41.21
CA VAL A 199 6.57 13.32 -40.09
C VAL A 199 7.99 13.43 -40.64
N ASP A 200 8.55 14.64 -40.66
CA ASP A 200 10.00 14.85 -40.71
C ASP A 200 10.53 15.02 -39.28
N ILE A 201 11.35 14.07 -38.86
CA ILE A 201 12.09 14.08 -37.60
C ILE A 201 13.34 14.95 -37.82
N ALA A 202 13.20 16.27 -37.72
CA ALA A 202 14.34 17.17 -37.66
C ALA A 202 13.99 18.47 -36.95
N ASN A 203 14.65 18.70 -35.81
CA ASN A 203 14.89 19.97 -35.13
C ASN A 203 13.81 21.07 -35.30
N ASP A 204 12.87 21.13 -34.36
CA ASP A 204 12.25 22.42 -34.03
C ASP A 204 12.14 22.58 -32.51
N SER A 205 12.87 23.58 -32.00
CA SER A 205 13.08 23.86 -30.58
C SER A 205 11.95 24.71 -30.00
N SER A 206 10.87 24.07 -29.59
CA SER A 206 9.77 24.73 -28.86
C SER A 206 9.44 24.01 -27.55
N TYR A 207 10.40 23.99 -26.62
CA TYR A 207 10.13 23.67 -25.22
C TYR A 207 10.69 24.81 -24.37
N GLY A 208 9.80 25.64 -23.83
CA GLY A 208 10.12 26.96 -23.29
C GLY A 208 10.59 26.95 -21.82
N SER A 209 10.47 25.82 -21.13
CA SER A 209 10.94 25.67 -19.75
C SER A 209 11.82 24.43 -19.58
N ILE A 210 12.77 24.47 -18.62
CA ILE A 210 13.64 23.34 -18.24
C ILE A 210 12.82 22.06 -17.98
N ARG A 211 11.59 22.23 -17.46
CA ARG A 211 10.67 21.13 -17.17
C ARG A 211 9.95 20.59 -18.41
N GLU A 212 9.75 21.38 -19.44
CA GLU A 212 9.22 20.88 -20.71
C GLU A 212 10.27 20.10 -21.48
N GLN A 213 11.51 20.56 -21.44
CA GLN A 213 12.66 19.82 -21.97
C GLN A 213 12.82 18.47 -21.27
N SER A 214 12.71 18.46 -19.93
CA SER A 214 12.62 17.25 -19.08
C SER A 214 11.60 16.23 -19.58
N ILE A 215 10.36 16.70 -19.80
CA ILE A 215 9.26 15.83 -20.23
C ILE A 215 9.51 15.34 -21.65
N GLY A 216 10.01 16.20 -22.54
CA GLY A 216 10.40 15.84 -23.90
C GLY A 216 11.57 14.86 -23.96
N ASP A 217 12.53 14.95 -23.04
CA ASP A 217 13.64 14.00 -22.89
C ASP A 217 13.13 12.66 -22.34
N ALA A 218 12.27 12.67 -21.33
CA ALA A 218 11.66 11.46 -20.76
C ALA A 218 10.75 10.72 -21.75
N LEU A 219 9.99 11.43 -22.59
CA LEU A 219 9.20 10.81 -23.66
C LEU A 219 10.07 10.27 -24.80
N ARG A 220 11.32 10.76 -24.92
CA ARG A 220 12.34 10.22 -25.83
C ARG A 220 13.21 9.15 -25.17
N SER A 221 12.95 8.77 -23.92
CA SER A 221 13.64 7.62 -23.31
C SER A 221 13.38 6.36 -24.14
N PRO A 222 14.31 5.39 -24.20
CA PRO A 222 14.13 4.18 -24.97
C PRO A 222 12.82 3.45 -24.62
N GLU A 223 12.53 3.35 -23.33
CA GLU A 223 11.38 2.63 -22.80
C GLU A 223 10.05 3.33 -23.15
N ALA A 224 10.02 4.67 -23.04
CA ALA A 224 8.85 5.45 -23.44
C ALA A 224 8.63 5.41 -24.96
N SER A 225 9.70 5.58 -25.73
CA SER A 225 9.63 5.63 -27.20
C SER A 225 9.17 4.29 -27.78
N GLU A 226 9.76 3.19 -27.32
CA GLU A 226 9.41 1.83 -27.75
C GLU A 226 7.95 1.49 -27.41
N ALA A 227 7.49 1.86 -26.21
CA ALA A 227 6.12 1.64 -25.80
C ALA A 227 5.13 2.48 -26.61
N LEU A 228 5.42 3.75 -26.86
CA LEU A 228 4.56 4.64 -27.66
C LEU A 228 4.49 4.19 -29.13
N ASP A 229 5.60 3.75 -29.71
CA ASP A 229 5.63 3.24 -31.08
C ASP A 229 4.88 1.91 -31.21
N SER A 230 5.05 1.00 -30.24
CA SER A 230 4.30 -0.25 -30.19
C SER A 230 2.80 -0.01 -30.00
N ALA A 231 2.43 0.89 -29.09
CA ALA A 231 1.05 1.24 -28.77
C ALA A 231 0.31 1.89 -29.96
N ARG A 232 1.03 2.53 -30.90
CA ARG A 232 0.45 3.24 -32.06
C ARG A 232 -0.51 2.39 -32.90
N THR A 233 -0.22 1.10 -33.03
CA THR A 233 -1.00 0.16 -33.86
C THR A 233 -1.97 -0.69 -33.05
N GLN A 234 -1.93 -0.58 -31.73
CA GLN A 234 -2.71 -1.40 -30.80
C GLN A 234 -3.96 -0.65 -30.33
N SER A 235 -4.93 -1.38 -29.79
CA SER A 235 -6.11 -0.80 -29.16
C SER A 235 -6.64 -1.66 -28.02
N GLY A 236 -7.42 -1.06 -27.13
CA GLY A 236 -8.02 -1.74 -25.99
C GLY A 236 -6.96 -2.33 -25.07
N VAL A 237 -7.20 -3.56 -24.59
CA VAL A 237 -6.37 -4.24 -23.58
C VAL A 237 -4.91 -4.38 -24.00
N GLU A 238 -4.63 -4.61 -25.29
CA GLU A 238 -3.25 -4.75 -25.78
C GLU A 238 -2.47 -3.46 -25.65
N ARG A 239 -3.09 -2.32 -25.96
CA ARG A 239 -2.46 -1.01 -25.81
C ARG A 239 -2.21 -0.66 -24.34
N VAL A 240 -3.21 -0.91 -23.48
CA VAL A 240 -3.06 -0.76 -22.02
C VAL A 240 -1.91 -1.62 -21.51
N LYS A 241 -1.81 -2.89 -21.94
CA LYS A 241 -0.75 -3.81 -21.52
C LYS A 241 0.63 -3.29 -21.91
N THR A 242 0.82 -2.91 -23.18
CA THR A 242 2.10 -2.36 -23.66
C THR A 242 2.51 -1.11 -22.89
N ILE A 243 1.57 -0.22 -22.59
CA ILE A 243 1.84 1.00 -21.84
C ILE A 243 2.14 0.71 -20.36
N MET A 244 1.32 -0.09 -19.70
CA MET A 244 1.49 -0.42 -18.28
C MET A 244 2.79 -1.19 -18.00
N GLN A 245 3.25 -2.00 -18.94
CA GLN A 245 4.49 -2.79 -18.86
C GLN A 245 5.70 -2.08 -19.47
N SER A 246 5.59 -0.78 -19.77
CA SER A 246 6.63 -0.03 -20.49
C SER A 246 7.86 0.33 -19.67
N ASN A 247 7.89 0.09 -18.36
CA ASN A 247 8.89 0.67 -17.44
C ASN A 247 8.97 2.21 -17.42
N SER A 248 8.16 2.92 -18.22
CA SER A 248 8.16 4.38 -18.26
C SER A 248 7.20 4.94 -17.21
N VAL A 249 7.71 5.78 -16.31
CA VAL A 249 6.87 6.49 -15.33
C VAL A 249 5.83 7.35 -16.05
N LEU A 250 6.20 8.12 -17.08
CA LEU A 250 5.29 9.06 -17.71
C LEU A 250 4.14 8.36 -18.43
N VAL A 251 4.44 7.33 -19.23
CA VAL A 251 3.40 6.62 -19.99
C VAL A 251 2.51 5.83 -19.02
N THR A 252 3.09 5.23 -17.96
CA THR A 252 2.31 4.57 -16.89
C THR A 252 1.39 5.55 -16.17
N ARG A 253 1.81 6.79 -15.89
CA ARG A 253 0.93 7.80 -15.28
C ARG A 253 -0.22 8.20 -16.20
N ALA A 254 0.06 8.40 -17.48
CA ALA A 254 -0.97 8.75 -18.46
C ALA A 254 -2.06 7.68 -18.52
N GLU A 255 -1.68 6.41 -18.42
CA GLU A 255 -2.60 5.27 -18.48
C GLU A 255 -3.24 4.94 -17.11
N LEU A 256 -2.45 4.72 -16.08
CA LEU A 256 -2.95 4.31 -14.76
C LEU A 256 -3.65 5.45 -14.04
N LEU A 257 -3.05 6.64 -14.00
CA LEU A 257 -3.56 7.79 -13.26
C LEU A 257 -4.47 8.70 -14.09
N GLN A 258 -4.50 8.52 -15.42
CA GLN A 258 -5.37 9.28 -16.33
C GLN A 258 -5.15 10.80 -16.18
N GLU A 259 -3.88 11.20 -16.06
CA GLU A 259 -3.50 12.60 -15.92
C GLU A 259 -3.67 13.35 -17.25
N SER A 260 -4.72 14.17 -17.33
CA SER A 260 -5.12 14.89 -18.54
C SER A 260 -4.02 15.77 -19.15
N TRP A 261 -3.13 16.32 -18.33
CA TRP A 261 -2.01 17.13 -18.81
C TRP A 261 -1.00 16.33 -19.63
N LEU A 262 -0.81 15.02 -19.34
CA LEU A 262 0.08 14.14 -20.11
C LEU A 262 -0.51 13.74 -21.45
N HIS A 263 -1.84 13.57 -21.51
CA HIS A 263 -2.55 13.20 -22.74
C HIS A 263 -2.34 14.22 -23.85
N ASN A 264 -2.08 15.49 -23.51
CA ASN A 264 -1.82 16.56 -24.45
C ASN A 264 -0.35 16.67 -24.91
N LYS A 265 0.58 15.91 -24.30
CA LYS A 265 2.02 16.00 -24.62
C LYS A 265 2.46 15.08 -25.75
N ASN A 266 1.66 14.06 -26.10
CA ASN A 266 1.94 13.18 -27.24
C ASN A 266 0.61 12.62 -27.82
N PRO A 267 0.42 12.59 -29.15
CA PRO A 267 -0.81 12.06 -29.76
C PRO A 267 -1.17 10.63 -29.34
N ILE A 268 -0.17 9.79 -29.05
CA ILE A 268 -0.39 8.42 -28.56
C ILE A 268 -0.97 8.43 -27.15
N LEU A 269 -0.48 9.34 -26.29
CA LEU A 269 -0.97 9.47 -24.91
C LEU A 269 -2.40 10.00 -24.85
N ALA A 270 -2.86 10.72 -25.89
CA ALA A 270 -4.27 11.08 -26.00
C ALA A 270 -5.17 9.83 -26.07
N PHE A 271 -4.69 8.72 -26.67
CA PHE A 271 -5.44 7.47 -26.71
C PHE A 271 -5.57 6.79 -25.34
N CYS A 272 -4.66 7.05 -24.38
CA CYS A 272 -4.78 6.57 -23.00
C CYS A 272 -6.08 7.04 -22.35
N SER A 273 -6.54 8.25 -22.68
CA SER A 273 -7.83 8.77 -22.19
C SER A 273 -9.03 7.95 -22.67
N LEU A 274 -8.92 7.37 -23.87
CA LEU A 274 -9.94 6.50 -24.46
C LEU A 274 -9.82 5.05 -23.96
N ASP A 275 -8.68 4.69 -23.38
CA ASP A 275 -8.40 3.33 -22.90
C ASP A 275 -8.90 3.05 -21.48
N GLN A 276 -9.40 4.07 -20.76
CA GLN A 276 -9.90 3.93 -19.41
C GLN A 276 -10.85 2.72 -19.20
N PRO A 277 -11.79 2.39 -20.12
CA PRO A 277 -12.66 1.22 -19.98
C PRO A 277 -11.92 -0.13 -20.03
N TYR A 278 -10.70 -0.17 -20.57
CA TYR A 278 -9.90 -1.38 -20.76
C TYR A 278 -8.90 -1.63 -19.63
N LEU A 279 -8.73 -0.71 -18.68
CA LEU A 279 -7.87 -0.91 -17.50
C LEU A 279 -8.32 -2.11 -16.65
N CYS A 280 -9.60 -2.18 -16.27
CA CYS A 280 -10.12 -3.31 -15.51
C CYS A 280 -10.01 -4.64 -16.30
N PRO A 281 -10.39 -4.70 -17.59
CA PRO A 281 -10.11 -5.86 -18.45
C PRO A 281 -8.63 -6.25 -18.52
N TYR A 282 -7.70 -5.30 -18.53
CA TYR A 282 -6.26 -5.56 -18.47
C TYR A 282 -5.84 -6.23 -17.15
N PHE A 283 -6.24 -5.68 -16.01
CA PHE A 283 -5.94 -6.33 -14.72
C PHE A 283 -6.56 -7.72 -14.63
N ALA A 284 -7.80 -7.88 -15.10
CA ALA A 284 -8.47 -9.18 -15.14
C ALA A 284 -7.70 -10.20 -16.01
N SER A 285 -7.23 -9.79 -17.19
CA SER A 285 -6.47 -10.67 -18.08
C SER A 285 -5.15 -11.10 -17.45
N VAL A 286 -4.36 -10.19 -16.88
CA VAL A 286 -3.07 -10.53 -16.25
C VAL A 286 -3.24 -11.43 -15.01
N ILE A 287 -4.30 -11.21 -14.22
CA ILE A 287 -4.61 -12.03 -13.04
C ILE A 287 -4.99 -13.46 -13.43
N THR A 288 -5.75 -13.62 -14.52
CA THR A 288 -6.35 -14.90 -14.92
C THR A 288 -5.56 -15.63 -16.01
N GLU A 289 -4.53 -15.01 -16.57
CA GLU A 289 -3.65 -15.59 -17.58
C GLU A 289 -2.92 -16.83 -17.04
N ASP A 290 -3.08 -17.95 -17.73
CA ASP A 290 -2.37 -19.18 -17.43
C ASP A 290 -0.89 -19.05 -17.80
N LYS A 291 0.02 -19.46 -16.89
CA LYS A 291 1.48 -19.27 -17.05
C LYS A 291 2.05 -20.08 -18.21
N ASP A 292 1.49 -21.24 -18.48
CA ASP A 292 2.05 -22.19 -19.44
C ASP A 292 1.56 -21.88 -20.86
N THR A 293 0.32 -21.40 -20.98
CA THR A 293 -0.33 -21.15 -22.27
C THR A 293 -0.38 -19.68 -22.68
N GLY A 294 -0.17 -18.74 -21.75
CA GLY A 294 -0.30 -17.30 -22.01
C GLY A 294 -1.72 -16.89 -22.41
N LYS A 295 -2.73 -17.68 -22.04
CA LYS A 295 -4.14 -17.46 -22.39
C LYS A 295 -5.01 -17.47 -21.16
N VAL A 296 -6.11 -16.72 -21.19
CA VAL A 296 -7.12 -16.76 -20.14
C VAL A 296 -7.98 -18.02 -20.32
N PRO A 297 -8.03 -18.94 -19.33
CA PRO A 297 -8.90 -20.11 -19.40
C PRO A 297 -10.36 -19.70 -19.54
N ALA A 298 -11.14 -20.46 -20.33
CA ALA A 298 -12.56 -20.15 -20.58
C ALA A 298 -13.40 -19.99 -19.29
N ARG A 299 -13.07 -20.75 -18.23
CA ARG A 299 -13.73 -20.64 -16.92
C ARG A 299 -13.46 -19.32 -16.19
N LEU A 300 -12.32 -18.70 -16.46
CA LEU A 300 -11.90 -17.44 -15.86
C LEU A 300 -12.24 -16.22 -16.74
N ALA A 301 -12.70 -16.43 -17.97
CA ALA A 301 -13.04 -15.36 -18.91
C ALA A 301 -14.15 -14.43 -18.42
N SER A 302 -15.00 -14.88 -17.48
CA SER A 302 -16.04 -14.06 -16.86
C SER A 302 -15.55 -13.24 -15.65
N TYR A 303 -14.29 -13.40 -15.24
CA TYR A 303 -13.74 -12.62 -14.13
C TYR A 303 -13.59 -11.15 -14.54
N THR A 304 -14.11 -10.26 -13.72
CA THR A 304 -14.00 -8.81 -13.89
C THR A 304 -13.21 -8.22 -12.74
N PHE A 305 -12.18 -7.43 -13.04
CA PHE A 305 -11.49 -6.66 -12.02
C PHE A 305 -12.40 -5.53 -11.51
N PRO A 306 -12.68 -5.43 -10.20
CA PRO A 306 -13.61 -4.43 -9.70
C PRO A 306 -13.08 -2.99 -9.83
N GLU A 307 -13.94 -2.05 -10.19
CA GLU A 307 -13.56 -0.63 -10.28
C GLU A 307 -13.12 -0.04 -8.93
N SER A 308 -13.68 -0.53 -7.82
CA SER A 308 -13.26 -0.16 -6.47
C SER A 308 -11.80 -0.52 -6.19
N GLU A 309 -11.32 -1.64 -6.73
CA GLU A 309 -9.94 -2.07 -6.60
C GLU A 309 -9.01 -1.22 -7.48
N LEU A 310 -9.45 -0.85 -8.69
CA LEU A 310 -8.72 0.10 -9.53
C LEU A 310 -8.59 1.47 -8.84
N ALA A 311 -9.66 1.94 -8.20
CA ALA A 311 -9.64 3.16 -7.40
C ALA A 311 -8.63 3.03 -6.25
N ALA A 312 -8.62 1.91 -5.52
CA ALA A 312 -7.68 1.65 -4.44
C ALA A 312 -6.20 1.62 -4.91
N ILE A 313 -5.91 0.97 -6.05
CA ILE A 313 -4.56 0.94 -6.66
C ILE A 313 -4.01 2.34 -6.91
N ARG A 314 -4.87 3.26 -7.36
CA ARG A 314 -4.53 4.66 -7.67
C ARG A 314 -4.22 5.49 -6.42
N THR A 315 -4.45 4.95 -5.22
CA THR A 315 -4.14 5.59 -3.94
C THR A 315 -2.87 5.06 -3.30
N ARG A 316 -2.40 5.77 -2.27
CA ARG A 316 -1.28 5.36 -1.40
C ARG A 316 -1.69 4.39 -0.29
N LYS A 317 -2.86 3.74 -0.41
CA LYS A 317 -3.44 2.89 0.64
C LYS A 317 -3.79 1.50 0.10
N TRP A 318 -2.78 0.70 -0.22
CA TRP A 318 -2.97 -0.66 -0.71
C TRP A 318 -3.54 -1.62 0.33
N SER A 319 -3.55 -1.27 1.62
CA SER A 319 -4.28 -1.99 2.66
C SER A 319 -5.81 -2.02 2.42
N SER A 320 -6.33 -1.15 1.56
CA SER A 320 -7.75 -1.14 1.16
C SER A 320 -8.11 -2.15 0.07
N LEU A 321 -7.11 -2.80 -0.55
CA LEU A 321 -7.34 -3.80 -1.60
C LEU A 321 -7.92 -5.10 -1.02
N ASP A 322 -9.01 -5.61 -1.60
CA ASP A 322 -9.59 -6.90 -1.22
C ASP A 322 -8.86 -8.07 -1.90
N LEU A 323 -7.56 -8.22 -1.60
CA LEU A 323 -6.71 -9.24 -2.22
C LEU A 323 -7.26 -10.65 -2.03
N ILE A 324 -7.79 -10.95 -0.83
CA ILE A 324 -8.35 -12.28 -0.55
C ILE A 324 -9.70 -12.49 -1.24
N GLY A 325 -10.59 -11.48 -1.25
CA GLY A 325 -11.89 -11.58 -1.92
C GLY A 325 -11.74 -11.83 -3.42
N GLN A 326 -10.85 -11.08 -4.06
CA GLN A 326 -10.52 -11.27 -5.48
C GLN A 326 -9.95 -12.66 -5.75
N ALA A 327 -8.99 -13.12 -4.94
CA ALA A 327 -8.38 -14.42 -5.12
C ALA A 327 -9.36 -15.58 -4.92
N LEU A 328 -10.28 -15.45 -3.95
CA LEU A 328 -11.34 -16.43 -3.73
C LEU A 328 -12.34 -16.45 -4.89
N GLU A 329 -12.63 -15.31 -5.50
CA GLU A 329 -13.50 -15.24 -6.68
C GLU A 329 -12.86 -15.91 -7.90
N VAL A 330 -11.57 -15.67 -8.15
CA VAL A 330 -10.81 -16.37 -9.20
C VAL A 330 -10.84 -17.89 -8.96
N ARG A 331 -10.60 -18.34 -7.72
CA ARG A 331 -10.66 -19.77 -7.37
C ARG A 331 -12.08 -20.34 -7.48
N ARG A 332 -13.11 -19.57 -7.15
CA ARG A 332 -14.52 -19.98 -7.34
C ARG A 332 -14.80 -20.28 -8.80
N LEU A 333 -14.35 -19.41 -9.71
CA LEU A 333 -14.49 -19.61 -11.15
C LEU A 333 -13.64 -20.78 -11.66
N GLN A 334 -12.42 -20.95 -11.14
CA GLN A 334 -11.52 -22.03 -11.56
C GLN A 334 -12.04 -23.43 -11.18
N TYR A 335 -12.46 -23.58 -9.92
CA TYR A 335 -12.82 -24.88 -9.33
C TYR A 335 -14.32 -25.13 -9.23
N GLY A 336 -15.16 -24.11 -9.42
CA GLY A 336 -16.61 -24.21 -9.26
C GLY A 336 -17.08 -24.31 -7.80
N THR A 337 -16.20 -24.06 -6.83
CA THR A 337 -16.50 -24.16 -5.40
C THR A 337 -16.64 -22.80 -4.74
N SER A 338 -17.67 -22.64 -3.90
CA SER A 338 -17.82 -21.45 -3.07
C SER A 338 -16.90 -21.51 -1.85
N PHE A 339 -16.29 -20.38 -1.52
CA PHE A 339 -15.41 -20.25 -0.35
C PHE A 339 -16.04 -19.28 0.65
N SER A 340 -16.00 -19.63 1.94
CA SER A 340 -16.37 -18.71 3.01
C SER A 340 -15.29 -17.65 3.17
N ARG A 341 -15.71 -16.38 3.25
CA ARG A 341 -14.77 -15.27 3.46
C ARG A 341 -14.15 -15.36 4.88
N PRO A 342 -12.81 -15.30 5.01
CA PRO A 342 -12.14 -15.22 6.31
C PRO A 342 -12.51 -13.93 7.05
N ARG A 343 -12.35 -13.91 8.38
CA ARG A 343 -12.52 -12.67 9.15
C ARG A 343 -11.39 -11.70 8.84
N ALA A 344 -11.65 -10.39 8.92
CA ALA A 344 -10.69 -9.36 8.53
C ALA A 344 -9.35 -9.45 9.28
N ASP A 345 -9.38 -9.83 10.55
CA ASP A 345 -8.22 -10.01 11.42
C ASP A 345 -7.43 -11.30 11.13
N GLU A 346 -7.97 -12.21 10.32
CA GLU A 346 -7.33 -13.49 9.96
C GLU A 346 -6.60 -13.44 8.61
N ILE A 347 -6.95 -12.48 7.74
CA ILE A 347 -6.52 -12.43 6.33
C ILE A 347 -4.99 -12.50 6.20
N TYR A 348 -4.26 -11.69 6.97
CA TYR A 348 -2.81 -11.55 6.86
C TYR A 348 -2.03 -12.33 7.93
N VAL A 349 -2.69 -13.20 8.68
CA VAL A 349 -2.08 -13.96 9.79
C VAL A 349 -2.39 -15.46 9.74
N VAL A 350 -3.28 -15.89 8.83
CA VAL A 350 -3.56 -17.29 8.56
C VAL A 350 -2.77 -17.75 7.34
N GLU A 351 -2.02 -18.84 7.50
CA GLU A 351 -1.12 -19.39 6.47
C GLU A 351 -1.83 -19.67 5.13
N SER A 352 -3.02 -20.27 5.15
CA SER A 352 -3.76 -20.56 3.92
C SER A 352 -4.18 -19.29 3.17
N CYS A 353 -4.59 -18.24 3.89
CA CYS A 353 -4.92 -16.94 3.29
C CYS A 353 -3.69 -16.30 2.67
N LEU A 354 -2.56 -16.29 3.39
CA LEU A 354 -1.29 -15.73 2.89
C LEU A 354 -0.79 -16.43 1.63
N ARG A 355 -0.88 -17.76 1.54
CA ARG A 355 -0.51 -18.50 0.32
C ARG A 355 -1.36 -18.12 -0.89
N ILE A 356 -2.67 -17.93 -0.67
CA ILE A 356 -3.61 -17.47 -1.71
C ILE A 356 -3.27 -16.04 -2.15
N ILE A 357 -3.06 -15.14 -1.17
CA ILE A 357 -2.68 -13.74 -1.41
C ILE A 357 -1.33 -13.66 -2.13
N ARG A 358 -0.39 -14.54 -1.82
CA ARG A 358 0.90 -14.61 -2.51
C ARG A 358 0.74 -14.82 -4.01
N GLU A 359 -0.08 -15.79 -4.40
CA GLU A 359 -0.33 -16.13 -5.80
C GLU A 359 -1.05 -15.00 -6.55
N HIS A 360 -2.14 -14.50 -5.98
CA HIS A 360 -2.96 -13.43 -6.57
C HIS A 360 -2.22 -12.10 -6.61
N GLY A 361 -1.65 -11.70 -5.47
CA GLY A 361 -0.90 -10.46 -5.33
C GLY A 361 0.34 -10.42 -6.21
N ALA A 362 1.04 -11.54 -6.41
CA ALA A 362 2.14 -11.58 -7.39
C ALA A 362 1.68 -11.14 -8.79
N ARG A 363 0.52 -11.60 -9.27
CA ARG A 363 -0.04 -11.20 -10.57
C ARG A 363 -0.49 -9.76 -10.60
N LEU A 364 -1.16 -9.31 -9.54
CA LEU A 364 -1.65 -7.95 -9.44
C LEU A 364 -0.50 -6.93 -9.46
N PHE A 365 0.55 -7.18 -8.68
CA PHE A 365 1.70 -6.29 -8.60
C PHE A 365 2.57 -6.39 -9.85
N PHE A 366 2.63 -7.56 -10.50
CA PHE A 366 3.20 -7.67 -11.84
C PHE A 366 2.42 -6.84 -12.88
N ALA A 367 1.08 -6.79 -12.80
CA ALA A 367 0.28 -5.91 -13.66
C ALA A 367 0.56 -4.41 -13.43
N LEU A 368 1.09 -4.04 -12.25
CA LEU A 368 1.61 -2.70 -11.93
C LEU A 368 3.06 -2.50 -12.36
N ASN A 369 3.62 -3.46 -13.09
CA ASN A 369 4.98 -3.49 -13.58
C ASN A 369 6.03 -3.53 -12.46
N LEU A 370 5.71 -4.28 -11.40
CA LEU A 370 6.66 -4.69 -10.37
C LEU A 370 7.14 -6.10 -10.67
N SER A 371 8.46 -6.28 -10.71
CA SER A 371 9.09 -7.55 -11.01
C SER A 371 8.77 -8.60 -9.95
N LEU A 372 8.54 -9.82 -10.42
CA LEU A 372 8.34 -10.99 -9.58
C LEU A 372 9.65 -11.46 -8.92
N SER A 373 10.79 -11.07 -9.46
CA SER A 373 12.12 -11.43 -8.96
C SER A 373 13.10 -10.30 -9.28
N PRO A 374 12.97 -9.15 -8.60
CA PRO A 374 13.77 -7.99 -8.93
C PRO A 374 15.25 -8.21 -8.56
N PRO A 375 16.19 -7.65 -9.34
CA PRO A 375 17.62 -7.80 -9.06
C PRO A 375 18.06 -7.02 -7.80
N ASN A 376 17.32 -5.95 -7.46
CA ASN A 376 17.52 -5.11 -6.29
C ASN A 376 16.15 -4.90 -5.62
N GLY A 377 16.10 -4.66 -4.30
CA GLY A 377 14.81 -4.44 -3.64
C GLY A 377 14.10 -5.70 -3.17
N TYR A 378 12.79 -5.59 -2.98
CA TYR A 378 11.89 -6.69 -2.67
C TYR A 378 10.75 -6.77 -3.68
N SER A 379 10.39 -8.00 -4.05
CA SER A 379 9.12 -8.31 -4.72
C SER A 379 7.96 -8.26 -3.71
N PHE A 380 6.72 -8.22 -4.21
CA PHE A 380 5.55 -8.41 -3.35
C PHE A 380 5.61 -9.75 -2.58
N THR A 381 6.08 -10.80 -3.25
CA THR A 381 6.16 -12.15 -2.67
C THR A 381 7.16 -12.26 -1.52
N ASP A 382 8.25 -11.48 -1.53
CA ASP A 382 9.24 -11.49 -0.43
C ASP A 382 8.60 -11.06 0.90
N GLY A 383 7.73 -10.05 0.87
CA GLY A 383 7.01 -9.62 2.07
C GLY A 383 6.00 -10.66 2.56
N VAL A 384 5.32 -11.36 1.65
CA VAL A 384 4.41 -12.47 2.02
C VAL A 384 5.20 -13.65 2.58
N ASP A 385 6.36 -13.98 2.01
CA ASP A 385 7.22 -15.06 2.46
C ASP A 385 7.79 -14.78 3.87
N LEU A 386 8.17 -13.53 4.15
CA LEU A 386 8.55 -13.12 5.51
C LEU A 386 7.36 -13.17 6.49
N GLN A 387 6.17 -12.75 6.05
CA GLN A 387 4.96 -12.85 6.88
C GLN A 387 4.64 -14.31 7.23
N LEU A 388 4.76 -15.22 6.27
CA LEU A 388 4.57 -16.66 6.46
C LEU A 388 5.57 -17.21 7.49
N GLU A 389 6.85 -16.83 7.38
CA GLU A 389 7.88 -17.21 8.36
C GLU A 389 7.55 -16.71 9.77
N ALA A 390 7.09 -15.46 9.88
CA ALA A 390 6.73 -14.86 11.16
C ALA A 390 5.44 -15.46 11.77
N VAL A 391 4.47 -15.86 10.94
CA VAL A 391 3.26 -16.58 11.37
C VAL A 391 3.61 -17.98 11.87
N ASP A 392 4.53 -18.68 11.19
CA ASP A 392 4.99 -19.99 11.64
C ASP A 392 5.73 -19.90 12.98
N PHE A 393 6.58 -18.88 13.15
CA PHE A 393 7.21 -18.57 14.43
C PHE A 393 6.18 -18.34 15.55
N ALA A 394 5.07 -17.67 15.27
CA ALA A 394 4.00 -17.41 16.24
C ALA A 394 3.41 -18.69 16.87
N ARG A 395 3.47 -19.83 16.15
CA ARG A 395 3.00 -21.14 16.66
C ARG A 395 3.86 -21.65 17.81
N SER A 396 5.12 -21.24 17.87
CA SER A 396 6.02 -21.57 18.98
C SER A 396 5.75 -20.76 20.25
N LEU A 397 4.96 -19.68 20.15
CA LEU A 397 4.63 -18.81 21.27
C LEU A 397 3.40 -19.34 22.05
N PRO A 398 3.33 -19.06 23.38
CA PRO A 398 2.13 -19.29 24.19
C PRO A 398 0.93 -18.51 23.69
N GLN A 399 -0.27 -18.91 24.12
CA GLN A 399 -1.50 -18.38 23.56
C GLN A 399 -1.59 -16.84 23.65
N LYS A 400 -1.30 -16.26 24.82
CA LYS A 400 -1.38 -14.81 25.02
C LYS A 400 -0.36 -14.04 24.16
N GLU A 401 0.89 -14.49 24.14
CA GLU A 401 1.96 -13.86 23.35
C GLU A 401 1.73 -14.04 21.85
N ARG A 402 1.17 -15.19 21.44
CA ARG A 402 0.75 -15.46 20.07
C ARG A 402 -0.32 -14.48 19.62
N ASP A 403 -1.35 -14.24 20.41
CA ASP A 403 -2.43 -13.32 20.03
C ASP A 403 -1.92 -11.88 19.86
N GLU A 404 -1.01 -11.43 20.75
CA GLU A 404 -0.32 -10.14 20.61
C GLU A 404 0.60 -10.10 19.38
N TRP A 405 1.28 -11.21 19.09
CA TRP A 405 2.15 -11.36 17.93
C TRP A 405 1.36 -11.29 16.62
N LEU A 406 0.25 -12.03 16.51
CA LEU A 406 -0.58 -12.03 15.30
C LEU A 406 -1.20 -10.65 15.06
N LYS A 407 -1.67 -9.94 16.11
CA LYS A 407 -2.12 -8.54 15.98
C LYS A 407 -1.02 -7.63 15.43
N PHE A 408 0.18 -7.73 15.99
CA PHE A 408 1.34 -6.99 15.51
C PHE A 408 1.63 -7.30 14.04
N LEU A 409 1.66 -8.58 13.65
CA LEU A 409 1.91 -9.02 12.29
C LEU A 409 0.88 -8.48 11.30
N ASN A 410 -0.40 -8.44 11.69
CA ASN A 410 -1.45 -7.88 10.86
C ASN A 410 -1.19 -6.39 10.57
N THR A 411 -0.92 -5.59 11.62
CA THR A 411 -0.58 -4.17 11.49
C THR A 411 0.67 -3.94 10.65
N GLN A 412 1.73 -4.72 10.88
CA GLN A 412 2.97 -4.59 10.10
C GLN A 412 2.72 -4.88 8.62
N PHE A 413 1.94 -5.91 8.30
CA PHE A 413 1.66 -6.23 6.90
C PHE A 413 0.80 -5.15 6.23
N THR A 414 -0.25 -4.65 6.90
CA THR A 414 -1.13 -3.64 6.29
C THR A 414 -0.47 -2.27 6.18
N GLU A 415 0.15 -1.78 7.25
CA GLU A 415 0.64 -0.40 7.32
C GLU A 415 2.06 -0.27 6.76
N CYS A 416 2.97 -1.18 7.15
CA CYS A 416 4.38 -1.10 6.78
C CYS A 416 4.66 -1.78 5.44
N TRP A 417 4.01 -2.90 5.12
CA TRP A 417 4.24 -3.56 3.83
C TRP A 417 3.38 -2.94 2.73
N LEU A 418 2.06 -3.02 2.83
CA LEU A 418 1.17 -2.55 1.77
C LEU A 418 1.19 -1.02 1.62
N ASP A 419 0.91 -0.27 2.70
CA ASP A 419 0.75 1.19 2.57
C ASP A 419 2.07 1.94 2.38
N GLU A 420 3.19 1.56 3.02
CA GLU A 420 4.50 2.15 2.65
C GLU A 420 4.95 1.75 1.25
N GLY A 421 4.66 0.51 0.82
CA GLY A 421 4.89 0.09 -0.57
C GLY A 421 4.13 0.96 -1.57
N ALA A 422 2.85 1.22 -1.29
CA ALA A 422 2.00 2.11 -2.08
C ALA A 422 2.55 3.54 -2.11
N LYS A 423 2.94 4.08 -0.94
CA LYS A 423 3.57 5.41 -0.84
C LYS A 423 4.84 5.49 -1.69
N HIS A 424 5.69 4.46 -1.67
CA HIS A 424 6.91 4.43 -2.47
C HIS A 424 6.62 4.38 -3.97
N TYR A 425 5.75 3.47 -4.39
CA TYR A 425 5.34 3.34 -5.80
C TYR A 425 4.76 4.66 -6.34
N HIS A 426 3.85 5.28 -5.59
CA HIS A 426 3.25 6.57 -5.96
C HIS A 426 4.21 7.76 -5.82
N ALA A 427 5.19 7.69 -4.92
CA ALA A 427 6.26 8.68 -4.87
C ALA A 427 7.09 8.61 -6.16
N LYS A 428 7.46 7.43 -6.64
CA LYS A 428 8.15 7.29 -7.93
C LYS A 428 7.28 7.74 -9.10
N LEU A 429 6.01 7.32 -9.14
CA LEU A 429 5.09 7.77 -10.19
C LEU A 429 4.91 9.29 -10.21
N ARG A 430 4.82 9.98 -9.07
CA ARG A 430 4.46 11.41 -9.04
C ARG A 430 5.62 12.39 -8.84
N LEU A 431 6.71 11.96 -8.21
CA LEU A 431 7.86 12.78 -7.83
C LEU A 431 9.11 12.53 -8.68
N GLY A 432 9.16 11.46 -9.50
CA GLY A 432 10.26 11.23 -10.42
C GLY A 432 10.50 12.48 -11.26
N ARG A 433 11.71 13.05 -11.19
CA ARG A 433 12.12 14.06 -12.16
C ARG A 433 12.12 13.34 -13.51
N PRO A 434 11.38 13.82 -14.53
CA PRO A 434 11.45 13.22 -15.86
C PRO A 434 12.90 13.24 -16.40
N ASP A 435 13.71 14.14 -15.84
CA ASP A 435 15.15 14.37 -15.88
C ASP A 435 16.16 13.23 -15.69
N SER A 436 15.87 12.35 -14.73
CA SER A 436 16.90 11.53 -14.08
C SER A 436 16.70 10.05 -14.38
N ASP A 437 17.73 9.22 -14.14
CA ASP A 437 17.62 7.75 -14.13
C ASP A 437 16.48 7.25 -13.20
N GLU A 438 15.89 8.12 -12.37
CA GLU A 438 14.69 7.89 -11.56
C GLU A 438 13.36 8.00 -12.34
N ALA A 439 13.39 8.28 -13.65
CA ALA A 439 12.24 8.30 -14.55
C ALA A 439 11.81 6.89 -15.01
N GLN A 440 12.63 5.87 -14.78
CA GLN A 440 12.22 4.47 -14.88
C GLN A 440 11.35 4.11 -13.66
N LEU A 441 10.24 3.43 -13.92
CA LEU A 441 9.41 2.90 -12.86
C LEU A 441 10.23 1.85 -12.11
N SER A 442 10.35 1.99 -10.79
CA SER A 442 11.07 1.00 -10.00
C SER A 442 10.39 -0.36 -10.14
N GLU A 443 11.10 -1.35 -10.65
CA GLU A 443 10.61 -2.74 -10.74
C GLU A 443 10.45 -3.41 -9.36
N PHE A 444 10.71 -2.71 -8.27
CA PHE A 444 10.79 -3.29 -6.92
C PHE A 444 10.30 -2.36 -5.82
N LEU A 445 9.92 -2.96 -4.69
CA LEU A 445 9.66 -2.26 -3.44
C LEU A 445 10.97 -2.00 -2.69
N PRO A 446 11.07 -0.93 -1.89
CA PRO A 446 12.35 -0.46 -1.36
C PRO A 446 12.98 -1.42 -0.35
N LEU A 447 14.30 -1.58 -0.42
CA LEU A 447 15.13 -2.37 0.51
C LEU A 447 14.99 -1.95 1.98
N HIS A 448 14.74 -0.66 2.23
CA HIS A 448 14.57 -0.09 3.56
C HIS A 448 13.09 0.00 3.96
N ASN A 449 12.31 -1.05 3.71
CA ASN A 449 10.94 -1.11 4.21
C ASN A 449 10.94 -1.44 5.73
N SER A 450 10.21 -0.65 6.51
CA SER A 450 10.13 -0.79 7.98
C SER A 450 9.61 -2.18 8.41
N PHE A 451 8.74 -2.80 7.60
CA PHE A 451 8.22 -4.16 7.79
C PHE A 451 9.33 -5.19 8.03
N HIS A 452 10.33 -5.24 7.14
CA HIS A 452 11.41 -6.21 7.21
C HIS A 452 12.27 -6.02 8.46
N THR A 453 12.56 -4.76 8.79
CA THR A 453 13.36 -4.40 9.97
C THR A 453 12.61 -4.75 11.26
N ASN A 454 11.34 -4.39 11.34
CA ASN A 454 10.51 -4.56 12.54
C ASN A 454 10.25 -6.04 12.84
N ILE A 455 9.89 -6.85 11.83
CA ILE A 455 9.66 -8.29 12.02
C ILE A 455 10.94 -8.97 12.45
N LYS A 456 12.05 -8.77 11.73
CA LYS A 456 13.33 -9.40 12.07
C LYS A 456 13.79 -8.99 13.46
N ALA A 457 13.74 -7.70 13.81
CA ALA A 457 14.12 -7.22 15.14
C ALA A 457 13.25 -7.84 16.24
N ARG A 458 11.94 -8.00 16.01
CA ARG A 458 11.04 -8.61 17.00
C ARG A 458 11.27 -10.11 17.13
N MET A 459 11.54 -10.81 16.02
CA MET A 459 11.91 -12.24 16.04
C MET A 459 13.21 -12.47 16.81
N THR A 460 14.26 -11.68 16.54
CA THR A 460 15.54 -11.76 17.27
C THR A 460 15.38 -11.46 18.77
N ARG A 461 14.45 -10.58 19.17
CA ARG A 461 14.16 -10.32 20.59
C ARG A 461 13.39 -11.46 21.26
N ALA A 462 12.55 -12.18 20.51
CA ALA A 462 11.75 -13.29 21.00
C ALA A 462 12.53 -14.62 21.03
N GLU A 463 13.59 -14.74 20.24
CA GLU A 463 14.44 -15.94 20.13
C GLU A 463 15.07 -16.36 21.46
N PRO A 464 15.68 -15.48 22.29
CA PRO A 464 16.16 -15.84 23.61
C PRO A 464 15.06 -16.32 24.57
N VAL A 465 13.85 -15.77 24.44
CA VAL A 465 12.69 -16.17 25.27
C VAL A 465 12.21 -17.57 24.88
N ALA A 466 12.19 -17.89 23.58
CA ALA A 466 11.93 -19.23 23.09
C ALA A 466 13.01 -20.22 23.54
N GLU A 467 14.30 -19.85 23.47
CA GLU A 467 15.41 -20.67 23.95
C GLU A 467 15.36 -20.91 25.47
N PHE A 468 15.05 -19.87 26.27
CA PHE A 468 14.89 -20.01 27.73
C PHE A 468 13.73 -20.93 28.10
N ARG A 469 12.64 -20.95 27.33
CA ARG A 469 11.52 -21.86 27.54
C ARG A 469 11.89 -23.31 27.22
N VAL A 470 12.66 -23.55 26.16
CA VAL A 470 13.19 -24.89 25.85
C VAL A 470 14.17 -25.34 26.93
N ALA A 471 15.03 -24.44 27.42
CA ALA A 471 16.02 -24.74 28.45
C ALA A 471 15.41 -24.94 29.85
N PHE A 472 14.32 -24.25 30.18
CA PHE A 472 13.68 -24.30 31.49
C PHE A 472 12.15 -24.50 31.41
N PRO A 473 11.68 -25.67 30.94
CA PRO A 473 10.24 -25.90 30.72
C PRO A 473 9.40 -25.81 32.01
N SER A 474 10.01 -26.04 33.17
CA SER A 474 9.35 -25.99 34.48
C SER A 474 9.14 -24.58 35.03
N MET A 475 9.78 -23.56 34.47
CA MET A 475 9.60 -22.16 34.88
C MET A 475 8.43 -21.47 34.16
N PHE A 476 7.88 -22.10 33.12
CA PHE A 476 6.77 -21.57 32.34
C PHE A 476 5.60 -22.55 32.41
N SER A 477 4.38 -22.05 32.52
CA SER A 477 3.18 -22.90 32.52
C SER A 477 3.14 -23.72 31.23
N ALA A 478 3.06 -25.05 31.37
CA ALA A 478 2.94 -25.96 30.24
C ALA A 478 1.58 -25.78 29.56
N GLU A 479 1.48 -24.85 28.62
CA GLU A 479 0.37 -24.82 27.68
C GLU A 479 0.64 -25.85 26.58
N THR A 480 -0.20 -26.88 26.52
CA THR A 480 -0.19 -27.86 25.43
C THR A 480 -0.68 -27.19 24.15
N VAL A 481 0.23 -26.88 23.23
CA VAL A 481 -0.11 -26.40 21.89
C VAL A 481 -0.42 -27.62 21.00
N ALA A 482 -1.58 -27.63 20.37
CA ALA A 482 -1.96 -28.69 19.44
C ALA A 482 -1.19 -28.56 18.11
N LEU A 483 -0.86 -29.70 17.49
CA LEU A 483 -0.40 -29.70 16.10
C LEU A 483 -1.56 -29.28 15.19
N PRO A 484 -1.29 -28.60 14.05
CA PRO A 484 -2.33 -28.25 13.09
C PRO A 484 -3.16 -29.49 12.69
N GLY A 485 -4.49 -29.42 12.85
CA GLY A 485 -5.41 -30.53 12.58
C GLY A 485 -5.60 -31.54 13.74
N THR A 486 -5.01 -31.30 14.91
CA THR A 486 -5.24 -32.09 16.13
C THR A 486 -5.85 -31.22 17.22
N ALA A 487 -6.76 -31.77 18.04
CA ALA A 487 -7.19 -31.10 19.26
C ALA A 487 -6.11 -31.30 20.33
N ALA A 488 -5.65 -30.23 20.99
CA ALA A 488 -4.78 -30.37 22.15
C ALA A 488 -5.53 -31.14 23.23
N ALA A 489 -4.97 -32.24 23.71
CA ALA A 489 -5.46 -32.89 24.91
C ALA A 489 -5.31 -31.90 26.07
N SER A 490 -6.44 -31.43 26.58
CA SER A 490 -6.50 -30.54 27.74
C SER A 490 -5.94 -31.30 28.94
N THR A 491 -4.70 -31.02 29.33
CA THR A 491 -4.13 -31.58 30.57
C THR A 491 -4.72 -30.85 31.76
N SER A 492 -5.82 -31.37 32.27
CA SER A 492 -6.32 -31.04 33.60
C SER A 492 -5.30 -31.51 34.64
N ARG A 493 -4.62 -30.59 35.31
CA ARG A 493 -4.00 -30.86 36.62
C ARG A 493 -4.11 -29.65 37.55
N GLY A 494 -5.12 -29.72 38.41
CA GLY A 494 -5.01 -29.50 39.85
C GLY A 494 -4.93 -28.05 40.33
N ALA A 495 -6.09 -27.42 40.52
CA ALA A 495 -6.28 -26.46 41.61
C ALA A 495 -7.25 -27.10 42.62
N ASN A 496 -6.72 -27.41 43.80
CA ASN A 496 -7.47 -27.89 44.95
C ASN A 496 -8.04 -26.65 45.66
N GLY A 497 -9.36 -26.56 45.82
CA GLY A 497 -10.02 -25.48 46.55
C GLY A 497 -11.54 -25.50 46.39
N ASN A 498 -12.22 -26.07 47.39
CA ASN A 498 -13.68 -26.18 47.57
C ASN A 498 -14.53 -25.04 46.99
N ASN A 499 -15.62 -25.37 46.30
CA ASN A 499 -16.97 -25.26 46.86
C ASN A 499 -18.05 -25.83 45.93
N ASP A 500 -19.08 -26.30 46.62
CA ASP A 500 -20.32 -26.99 46.27
C ASP A 500 -21.08 -26.67 44.97
N ALA A 501 -21.85 -27.70 44.60
CA ALA A 501 -23.13 -27.70 43.87
C ALA A 501 -23.11 -27.29 42.39
N ASN A 502 -23.42 -28.22 41.49
CA ASN A 502 -24.82 -28.53 41.16
C ASN A 502 -24.91 -29.68 40.14
N THR A 503 -26.02 -30.41 40.24
CA THR A 503 -26.44 -31.63 39.56
C THR A 503 -26.60 -31.55 38.04
N ASN A 504 -26.33 -32.65 37.32
CA ASN A 504 -27.28 -33.49 36.55
C ASN A 504 -26.76 -34.06 35.21
N GLY A 505 -27.14 -35.33 34.94
CA GLY A 505 -27.18 -35.96 33.61
C GLY A 505 -26.04 -36.97 33.36
N SER A 506 -26.08 -38.21 33.84
CA SER A 506 -26.89 -39.38 33.44
C SER A 506 -26.39 -40.12 32.20
N ASN A 507 -26.13 -41.43 32.42
CA ASN A 507 -26.03 -42.58 31.50
C ASN A 507 -24.90 -42.59 30.44
N GLY A 508 -24.17 -43.69 30.18
CA GLY A 508 -24.32 -45.09 30.57
C GLY A 508 -23.80 -45.98 29.41
N GLY A 509 -23.00 -47.02 29.72
CA GLY A 509 -22.52 -48.03 28.74
C GLY A 509 -21.02 -48.32 28.92
N LYS A 510 -20.55 -49.28 29.73
CA LYS A 510 -20.73 -50.76 29.79
C LYS A 510 -19.77 -51.53 28.84
N GLY A 511 -18.79 -52.19 29.47
CA GLY A 511 -18.07 -53.38 28.98
C GLY A 511 -16.93 -53.08 28.00
N THR A 512 -15.77 -53.73 28.00
CA THR A 512 -15.26 -54.98 28.59
C THR A 512 -13.72 -54.90 28.44
N GLY A 513 -12.90 -55.19 29.44
CA GLY A 513 -12.37 -56.54 29.65
C GLY A 513 -11.04 -56.76 28.91
N GLY A 514 -9.91 -56.71 29.63
CA GLY A 514 -8.59 -56.99 29.05
C GLY A 514 -7.46 -57.01 30.08
N LYS A 515 -7.40 -58.08 30.88
CA LYS A 515 -6.26 -58.40 31.76
C LYS A 515 -5.01 -58.71 30.92
N GLY A 516 -3.89 -58.08 31.23
CA GLY A 516 -2.55 -58.47 30.76
C GLY A 516 -1.50 -58.19 31.82
N LYS A 517 -1.04 -59.25 32.50
CA LYS A 517 -0.03 -59.24 33.56
C LYS A 517 1.38 -58.96 32.98
N GLY A 518 2.13 -58.09 33.67
CA GLY A 518 3.35 -58.51 34.36
C GLY A 518 4.72 -58.25 33.71
N LYS A 519 5.56 -57.55 34.50
CA LYS A 519 7.03 -57.68 34.69
C LYS A 519 7.91 -57.41 33.46
N GLY A 520 8.95 -56.56 33.50
CA GLY A 520 9.61 -55.83 34.58
C GLY A 520 11.03 -55.45 34.11
N LYS A 521 11.63 -54.50 34.84
CA LYS A 521 13.07 -54.20 34.94
C LYS A 521 13.81 -53.65 33.70
N GLY A 522 14.27 -52.42 33.84
CA GLY A 522 15.34 -51.83 33.04
C GLY A 522 15.47 -50.32 33.24
N ASN A 523 16.14 -49.90 34.31
CA ASN A 523 16.74 -48.57 34.44
C ASN A 523 18.23 -48.81 34.70
N PRO A 524 19.20 -47.91 34.40
CA PRO A 524 19.17 -46.70 33.59
C PRO A 524 20.29 -46.70 32.51
N SER A 525 20.18 -45.88 31.46
CA SER A 525 21.39 -45.42 30.77
C SER A 525 21.24 -43.95 30.38
N ASN A 526 21.97 -43.11 31.11
CA ASN A 526 22.38 -41.78 30.68
C ASN A 526 22.85 -41.81 29.22
N LYS A 527 22.01 -41.33 28.31
CA LYS A 527 22.47 -40.80 27.02
C LYS A 527 21.93 -39.39 26.92
N ARG A 528 22.86 -38.44 27.02
CA ARG A 528 22.65 -37.03 26.65
C ARG A 528 21.91 -36.99 25.31
N PRO A 529 20.82 -36.21 25.16
CA PRO A 529 20.38 -35.80 23.85
C PRO A 529 21.54 -35.06 23.19
N VAL A 530 21.96 -35.55 22.02
CA VAL A 530 22.99 -34.92 21.21
C VAL A 530 22.36 -33.68 20.57
N ASP A 531 23.00 -32.54 20.76
CA ASP A 531 22.63 -31.24 20.24
C ASP A 531 22.32 -31.30 18.72
N ALA A 532 21.05 -31.12 18.35
CA ALA A 532 20.65 -30.77 17.00
C ALA A 532 20.37 -29.25 17.00
N GLY A 533 21.43 -28.46 16.83
CA GLY A 533 21.34 -27.02 16.67
C GLY A 533 20.76 -26.59 15.31
N PRO A 534 20.33 -25.32 15.20
CA PRO A 534 19.54 -24.78 14.11
C PRO A 534 20.41 -24.46 12.87
N GLY A 535 19.88 -24.70 11.66
CA GLY A 535 20.60 -24.37 10.43
C GLY A 535 20.13 -25.10 9.16
N SER A 536 18.82 -25.24 8.93
CA SER A 536 18.29 -25.90 7.72
C SER A 536 17.80 -24.91 6.66
N LYS A 537 18.65 -23.96 6.25
CA LYS A 537 18.61 -23.35 4.90
C LYS A 537 20.02 -23.26 4.27
N SER A 538 21.02 -23.93 4.85
CA SER A 538 22.31 -24.12 4.18
C SER A 538 22.16 -25.23 3.14
N LYS A 539 22.77 -25.09 1.96
CA LYS A 539 22.88 -26.23 1.02
C LYS A 539 23.62 -27.33 1.77
N LEU A 540 22.93 -28.37 2.24
CA LEU A 540 23.56 -29.39 3.10
C LEU A 540 24.70 -30.11 2.38
N ALA A 541 24.67 -30.14 1.04
CA ALA A 541 25.74 -30.58 0.16
C ALA A 541 25.90 -29.65 -1.05
N MET A 542 27.13 -29.41 -1.50
CA MET A 542 27.44 -28.61 -2.68
C MET A 542 28.67 -29.19 -3.40
N PRO A 543 28.59 -29.56 -4.69
CA PRO A 543 29.78 -29.96 -5.45
C PRO A 543 30.71 -28.75 -5.64
N LEU A 544 31.99 -28.91 -5.31
CA LEU A 544 33.02 -27.89 -5.56
C LEU A 544 33.68 -28.12 -6.92
N SER A 545 33.88 -29.39 -7.29
CA SER A 545 34.36 -29.85 -8.59
C SER A 545 33.85 -31.26 -8.85
N ALA A 546 34.21 -31.87 -9.99
CA ALA A 546 33.94 -33.29 -10.24
C ALA A 546 34.57 -34.22 -9.19
N ALA A 547 35.67 -33.79 -8.56
CA ALA A 547 36.45 -34.58 -7.61
C ALA A 547 36.23 -34.20 -6.14
N GLU A 548 35.57 -33.07 -5.84
CA GLU A 548 35.40 -32.56 -4.48
C GLU A 548 33.94 -32.20 -4.16
N LEU A 549 33.45 -32.70 -3.02
CA LEU A 549 32.12 -32.39 -2.48
C LEU A 549 32.24 -31.68 -1.14
N TRP A 550 31.58 -30.53 -1.02
CA TRP A 550 31.38 -29.85 0.26
C TRP A 550 30.13 -30.40 0.95
N LEU A 551 30.23 -30.74 2.24
CA LEU A 551 29.13 -31.23 3.07
C LEU A 551 29.31 -30.76 4.52
N GLY A 552 28.48 -29.83 4.98
CA GLY A 552 28.44 -29.38 6.38
C GLY A 552 29.76 -28.84 6.93
N GLY A 553 30.50 -28.06 6.13
CA GLY A 553 31.79 -27.45 6.51
C GLY A 553 33.01 -28.35 6.29
N VAL A 554 32.82 -29.54 5.72
CA VAL A 554 33.87 -30.51 5.40
C VAL A 554 33.90 -30.74 3.90
N VAL A 555 35.09 -30.80 3.31
CA VAL A 555 35.28 -31.14 1.89
C VAL A 555 35.79 -32.56 1.76
N PHE A 556 35.08 -33.37 0.98
CA PHE A 556 35.38 -34.77 0.67
C PHE A 556 36.06 -34.89 -0.70
N LYS A 557 37.12 -35.70 -0.77
CA LYS A 557 37.83 -36.01 -2.01
C LYS A 557 37.21 -37.27 -2.64
N LEU A 558 36.25 -37.08 -3.54
CA LEU A 558 35.43 -38.15 -4.12
C LEU A 558 36.27 -39.19 -4.87
N ASP A 559 37.24 -38.75 -5.67
CA ASP A 559 38.10 -39.66 -6.45
C ASP A 559 38.93 -40.58 -5.56
N SER A 560 39.48 -40.06 -4.46
CA SER A 560 40.26 -40.85 -3.50
C SER A 560 39.39 -41.88 -2.79
N ILE A 561 38.14 -41.52 -2.47
CA ILE A 561 37.17 -42.45 -1.86
C ILE A 561 36.75 -43.52 -2.87
N ALA A 562 36.45 -43.12 -4.10
CA ALA A 562 36.06 -44.03 -5.17
C ALA A 562 37.15 -45.07 -5.48
N GLN A 563 38.42 -44.63 -5.52
CA GLN A 563 39.58 -45.51 -5.70
C GLN A 563 39.77 -46.46 -4.50
N HIS A 564 39.69 -45.94 -3.27
CA HIS A 564 39.90 -46.75 -2.06
C HIS A 564 38.85 -47.85 -1.91
N TYR A 565 37.58 -47.54 -2.15
CA TYR A 565 36.47 -48.50 -2.06
C TYR A 565 36.15 -49.22 -3.38
N LYS A 566 36.97 -49.03 -4.41
CA LYS A 566 36.85 -49.67 -5.74
C LYS A 566 35.42 -49.56 -6.32
N LEU A 567 34.86 -48.34 -6.29
CA LEU A 567 33.53 -48.08 -6.83
C LEU A 567 33.55 -48.22 -8.36
N GLN A 568 32.79 -49.19 -8.89
CA GLN A 568 32.76 -49.44 -10.34
C GLN A 568 32.08 -48.33 -11.14
N ARG A 569 31.17 -47.57 -10.52
CA ARG A 569 30.42 -46.48 -11.14
C ARG A 569 30.22 -45.32 -10.13
N PRO A 570 31.25 -44.50 -9.89
CA PRO A 570 31.19 -43.41 -8.91
C PRO A 570 30.18 -42.31 -9.29
N ASP A 571 29.81 -42.19 -10.56
CA ASP A 571 28.81 -41.20 -11.02
C ASP A 571 27.36 -41.67 -10.81
N HIS A 572 27.14 -42.95 -10.49
CA HIS A 572 25.81 -43.53 -10.27
C HIS A 572 25.46 -43.65 -8.78
N VAL A 573 26.24 -43.05 -7.88
CA VAL A 573 25.94 -43.02 -6.44
C VAL A 573 25.63 -41.61 -5.97
N CYS A 574 24.74 -41.49 -5.00
CA CYS A 574 24.42 -40.20 -4.40
C CYS A 574 25.42 -39.90 -3.27
N TRP A 575 26.55 -39.29 -3.62
CA TRP A 575 27.61 -38.93 -2.67
C TRP A 575 27.12 -38.19 -1.41
N PRO A 576 26.21 -37.20 -1.49
CA PRO A 576 25.69 -36.51 -0.31
C PRO A 576 25.03 -37.44 0.73
N VAL A 577 24.27 -38.43 0.26
CA VAL A 577 23.59 -39.42 1.13
C VAL A 577 24.56 -40.50 1.61
N LEU A 578 25.53 -40.89 0.79
CA LEU A 578 26.53 -41.88 1.20
C LEU A 578 27.45 -41.33 2.28
N LEU A 579 27.84 -40.04 2.21
CA LEU A 579 28.85 -39.43 3.07
C LEU A 579 28.29 -38.75 4.33
N THR A 580 26.96 -38.62 4.46
CA THR A 580 26.36 -38.05 5.68
C THR A 580 26.36 -39.03 6.85
N LYS A 581 26.60 -38.50 8.06
CA LYS A 581 26.42 -39.24 9.33
C LYS A 581 24.95 -39.29 9.78
N LYS A 582 24.07 -38.49 9.16
CA LYS A 582 22.62 -38.53 9.45
C LYS A 582 22.02 -39.86 9.00
N LYS A 583 20.92 -40.28 9.62
CA LYS A 583 20.24 -41.56 9.35
C LYS A 583 18.77 -41.32 9.05
N GLY A 584 18.16 -42.25 8.30
CA GLY A 584 16.73 -42.17 7.96
C GLY A 584 16.42 -40.93 7.12
N ASP A 585 15.24 -40.35 7.33
CA ASP A 585 14.70 -39.26 6.52
C ASP A 585 15.61 -38.01 6.49
N GLU A 586 16.41 -37.80 7.54
CA GLU A 586 17.41 -36.73 7.58
C GLU A 586 18.57 -36.91 6.60
N ALA A 587 18.92 -38.14 6.25
CA ALA A 587 19.90 -38.43 5.21
C ALA A 587 19.30 -38.18 3.82
N LEU A 588 18.04 -38.56 3.64
CA LEU A 588 17.30 -38.38 2.38
C LEU A 588 17.08 -36.90 2.05
N ALA A 589 16.86 -36.06 3.06
CA ALA A 589 16.77 -34.61 2.91
C ALA A 589 18.04 -33.94 2.34
N ILE A 590 19.17 -34.66 2.29
CA ILE A 590 20.45 -34.19 1.74
C ILE A 590 20.62 -34.62 0.26
N CYS A 591 19.72 -35.43 -0.27
CA CYS A 591 19.75 -35.85 -1.67
C CYS A 591 19.48 -34.64 -2.61
N PRO A 592 20.38 -34.34 -3.56
CA PRO A 592 20.22 -33.19 -4.46
C PRO A 592 19.16 -33.42 -5.55
N ASP A 593 18.77 -34.67 -5.80
CA ASP A 593 17.81 -35.05 -6.84
C ASP A 593 16.85 -36.13 -6.31
N HIS A 594 16.03 -35.72 -5.34
CA HIS A 594 15.07 -36.61 -4.69
C HIS A 594 14.04 -37.18 -5.68
N ALA A 595 13.72 -36.42 -6.75
CA ALA A 595 12.75 -36.83 -7.76
C ALA A 595 13.24 -38.03 -8.60
N ASN A 596 14.52 -38.04 -8.99
CA ASN A 596 15.08 -39.13 -9.81
C ASN A 596 15.71 -40.26 -9.00
N HIS A 597 16.27 -39.97 -7.82
CA HIS A 597 16.93 -40.98 -6.99
C HIS A 597 15.98 -41.82 -6.14
N GLY A 598 14.76 -41.34 -5.87
CA GLY A 598 13.75 -42.06 -5.08
C GLY A 598 14.09 -42.14 -3.58
N ASP A 599 13.60 -43.19 -2.91
CA ASP A 599 13.73 -43.37 -1.46
C ASP A 599 15.12 -43.88 -1.02
N LEU A 600 15.35 -44.01 0.30
CA LEU A 600 16.60 -44.54 0.86
C LEU A 600 16.91 -45.99 0.47
N LYS A 601 15.95 -46.74 -0.09
CA LYS A 601 16.15 -48.13 -0.52
C LYS A 601 16.68 -48.21 -1.94
N ALA A 602 16.66 -47.10 -2.69
CA ALA A 602 17.23 -47.03 -4.03
C ALA A 602 18.72 -47.39 -4.05
N ALA A 603 19.16 -48.05 -5.12
CA ALA A 603 20.54 -48.53 -5.25
C ALA A 603 21.58 -47.39 -5.16
N VAL A 604 21.21 -46.19 -5.61
CA VAL A 604 22.06 -44.99 -5.57
C VAL A 604 22.32 -44.45 -4.16
N HIS A 605 21.46 -44.78 -3.18
CA HIS A 605 21.58 -44.40 -1.77
C HIS A 605 22.23 -45.49 -0.89
N LYS A 606 22.48 -46.68 -1.45
CA LYS A 606 23.00 -47.82 -0.71
C LYS A 606 24.53 -47.77 -0.63
N ARG A 607 25.06 -47.76 0.60
CA ARG A 607 26.51 -47.87 0.83
C ARG A 607 27.06 -49.21 0.34
N PRO A 608 28.20 -49.22 -0.39
CA PRO A 608 28.92 -50.44 -0.72
C PRO A 608 29.37 -51.22 0.53
N SER A 609 29.66 -52.50 0.37
CA SER A 609 30.18 -53.33 1.45
C SER A 609 31.53 -52.80 1.95
N GLY A 610 31.70 -52.69 3.27
CA GLY A 610 32.92 -52.17 3.89
C GLY A 610 33.08 -50.65 3.87
N PHE A 611 32.08 -49.89 3.40
CA PHE A 611 32.14 -48.42 3.35
C PHE A 611 32.07 -47.80 4.76
N ASP A 612 33.24 -47.43 5.30
CA ASP A 612 33.41 -46.89 6.65
C ASP A 612 33.52 -45.36 6.63
N LEU A 613 32.48 -44.70 7.16
CA LEU A 613 32.44 -43.25 7.27
C LEU A 613 33.53 -42.69 8.17
N ASP A 614 33.84 -43.33 9.30
CA ASP A 614 34.80 -42.77 10.25
C ASP A 614 36.22 -42.80 9.68
N TYR A 615 36.54 -43.84 8.89
CA TYR A 615 37.77 -43.88 8.10
C TYR A 615 37.80 -42.76 7.05
N ILE A 616 36.71 -42.55 6.32
CA ILE A 616 36.61 -41.50 5.29
C ILE A 616 36.81 -40.11 5.88
N TYR A 617 36.12 -39.79 6.98
CA TYR A 617 36.23 -38.50 7.68
C TYR A 617 37.62 -38.26 8.28
N LYS A 618 38.44 -39.30 8.44
CA LYS A 618 39.80 -39.18 8.97
C LYS A 618 40.85 -39.04 7.86
N HIS A 619 40.66 -39.71 6.73
CA HIS A 619 41.69 -39.86 5.69
C HIS A 619 41.39 -39.17 4.36
N PHE A 620 40.12 -38.89 4.04
CA PHE A 620 39.70 -38.37 2.74
C PHE A 620 38.96 -37.03 2.82
N THR A 621 39.11 -36.30 3.92
CA THR A 621 38.47 -34.99 4.11
C THR A 621 39.47 -33.90 4.48
N ARG A 622 39.11 -32.66 4.16
CA ARG A 622 39.74 -31.45 4.70
C ARG A 622 38.68 -30.49 5.23
N GLY A 623 39.07 -29.56 6.09
CA GLY A 623 38.21 -28.43 6.43
C GLY A 623 37.93 -27.56 5.22
N ALA A 624 36.70 -27.07 5.08
CA ALA A 624 36.34 -26.10 4.05
C ALA A 624 36.94 -24.72 4.36
N THR A 625 37.38 -24.01 3.33
CA THR A 625 37.89 -22.64 3.45
C THR A 625 36.77 -21.66 3.77
N ALA A 626 37.12 -20.44 4.21
CA ALA A 626 36.13 -19.39 4.47
C ALA A 626 35.32 -19.03 3.21
N GLU A 627 35.94 -19.04 2.04
CA GLU A 627 35.28 -18.78 0.76
C GLU A 627 34.33 -19.91 0.37
N GLU A 628 34.72 -21.18 0.56
CA GLU A 628 33.87 -22.35 0.30
C GLU A 628 32.65 -22.37 1.22
N ASN A 629 32.84 -22.05 2.50
CA ASN A 629 31.74 -21.94 3.47
C ASN A 629 30.80 -20.77 3.15
N LYS A 630 31.34 -19.62 2.72
CA LYS A 630 30.54 -18.48 2.26
C LYS A 630 29.73 -18.85 1.02
N LYS A 631 30.33 -19.55 0.05
CA LYS A 631 29.64 -20.04 -1.17
C LYS A 631 28.53 -21.05 -0.85
N ALA A 632 28.68 -21.83 0.21
CA ALA A 632 27.67 -22.78 0.69
C ALA A 632 26.59 -22.14 1.59
N ASN A 633 26.64 -20.82 1.84
CA ASN A 633 25.82 -20.14 2.85
C ASN A 633 25.86 -20.85 4.22
N TRP A 634 27.04 -21.34 4.60
CA TRP A 634 27.24 -22.08 5.85
C TRP A 634 28.09 -21.28 6.82
N THR A 635 27.55 -21.05 8.01
CA THR A 635 28.25 -20.45 9.13
C THR A 635 28.75 -21.56 10.06
N PRO A 636 30.06 -21.62 10.37
CA PRO A 636 30.58 -22.59 11.32
C PRO A 636 29.96 -22.36 12.70
N PRO A 637 29.56 -23.42 13.42
CA PRO A 637 29.11 -23.29 14.80
C PRO A 637 30.25 -22.67 15.63
N ASN A 638 29.96 -21.56 16.30
CA ASN A 638 30.92 -20.78 17.08
C ASN A 638 31.78 -21.70 17.95
N LYS A 639 33.08 -21.82 17.63
CA LYS A 639 34.04 -22.44 18.54
C LYS A 639 34.10 -21.55 19.78
N LYS A 640 33.49 -22.00 20.89
CA LYS A 640 33.80 -21.46 22.22
C LYS A 640 35.32 -21.44 22.34
N SER A 641 35.87 -20.24 22.47
CA SER A 641 37.28 -20.04 22.74
C SER A 641 37.60 -20.82 24.02
N LYS A 642 38.47 -21.83 23.90
CA LYS A 642 39.18 -22.33 25.08
C LYS A 642 40.07 -21.16 25.53
N LYS A 643 39.63 -20.44 26.58
CA LYS A 643 40.54 -19.60 27.35
C LYS A 643 41.63 -20.49 27.97
N PRO A 644 42.87 -19.97 28.08
CA PRO A 644 44.04 -20.72 28.56
C PRO A 644 43.84 -21.32 29.94
#